data_AF-R5LU65-F1
#
_entry.id   AF-R5LU65-F1
#
_cell.length_a   1.000
_cell.length_b   1.000
_cell.length_c   1.000
_cell.angle_alpha   90.00
_cell.angle_beta   90.00
_cell.angle_gamma   90.00
#
_symmetry.space_group_name_H-M   'P 1'
#
loop_
_entity.id
_entity.type
_entity.pdbx_description
1 polymer ?
#
loop_
_entity_poly.entity_id
_entity_poly.type
_entity_poly.pdbx_seq_one_letter_code
_entity_poly.pdbx_strand_id
1 'polypeptide(L)'
;MYNIKILGGIVGDIVGSTREWHNIKTEDFELIPRGSRFTDDTVMTLAVAEWLMTDANHTEAKLIECMQRLGRKYHYAGYGGMFRRWLVSNDPQPYGSFGNGSAMRVSPVGMYANSLEEALQLARITASVTHNHPEGIKGAQAIAACIYLKRTERFDVANKIKRYVEDNFGYNLDIDLKDIRDDYRFDVTCQGSVPIAIMAYLQAPDSAEKAIRLAISMGGDSDTIGCMTSSIATAENPFTVSCHMLSDEIVNQCRSLLTPDLLDINDRFLDFINRPLYQSYEVSGCNGTLYAGEYPGDKNKEHAEEKIKHLIHFGVRHFIDLTEEGEMQPYDCLLPKDATYYRFPIKDCSIPESAESVIPLLNKIDELKQKDDGFIYIHCHGGVGRTGVIIACYLARRLKIKTLKEALEILRNKFAAMPKSAYRRIPETEEQEGFIENFIKLINTDKDANRKFDYQRINDYIRGSLMGGAAGDALGYSIEFMSRRSILNKYGPEGITTFELNRKGKAEVSDDTQMTLFTANGMLTGITRGRMRGIGGIPETYMRNAYIDWYFTQTDKHDYNIRPFTWIRDLPDMAHRRAPGTTCMNACENLLHHRDVKNNSKGCGGIMRVAPMGLLLACDMARNGRCSYSIKRMFEAGAYIAEVTHKHPLGFLPAGMMTELIFRLVPLSPEEAKESICEIAKGTIKTLNDVFIGQYEKHKLYLSDLTRKAISLSQSDIEDIKAIEELGEGWTGEEAWAISLFCAIRHIDSIHDAIMASVNHNGDSDSTGSITGNIMGAIYGYEEIKRQHLFCPEGKEFEDTIELSNIILALADDLTTNCVINMSTPIDTPARKQWYERYCEMRPAGLR
;
A
#
# COMPACT_ATOMS: atom_id res chain seq x y z
N MET A 1 19.69 -13.19 -13.42
CA MET A 1 20.64 -12.77 -12.36
C MET A 1 20.15 -13.39 -11.07
N TYR A 2 20.94 -14.25 -10.43
CA TYR A 2 20.60 -14.74 -9.09
C TYR A 2 20.77 -13.57 -8.12
N ASN A 3 19.70 -13.15 -7.44
CA ASN A 3 19.82 -12.17 -6.35
C ASN A 3 20.80 -12.74 -5.32
N ILE A 4 21.89 -12.02 -5.10
CA ILE A 4 22.95 -12.40 -4.17
C ILE A 4 22.47 -11.98 -2.79
N LYS A 5 22.19 -12.93 -1.89
CA LYS A 5 21.55 -12.65 -0.58
C LYS A 5 22.44 -13.08 0.57
N ILE A 6 22.54 -12.30 1.65
CA ILE A 6 23.24 -12.69 2.88
C ILE A 6 22.48 -12.11 4.07
N LEU A 7 22.52 -12.77 5.23
CA LEU A 7 22.01 -12.15 6.45
C LEU A 7 22.85 -10.93 6.82
N GLY A 8 22.21 -9.80 7.12
CA GLY A 8 22.90 -8.55 7.47
C GLY A 8 23.87 -8.71 8.63
N GLY A 9 23.52 -9.50 9.64
CA GLY A 9 24.39 -9.79 10.78
C GLY A 9 25.76 -10.38 10.38
N ILE A 10 25.82 -11.17 9.30
CA ILE A 10 27.08 -11.72 8.79
C ILE A 10 27.97 -10.61 8.19
N VAL A 11 27.35 -9.62 7.53
CA VAL A 11 28.09 -8.44 7.02
C VAL A 11 28.65 -7.65 8.19
N GLY A 12 27.83 -7.37 9.20
CA GLY A 12 28.24 -6.62 10.38
C GLY A 12 29.39 -7.28 11.15
N ASP A 13 29.31 -8.59 11.37
CA ASP A 13 30.36 -9.42 11.95
C ASP A 13 31.67 -9.27 11.13
N ILE A 14 31.63 -9.58 9.84
CA ILE A 14 32.83 -9.57 8.99
C ILE A 14 33.50 -8.20 8.98
N VAL A 15 32.73 -7.12 8.86
CA VAL A 15 33.25 -5.74 8.85
C VAL A 15 33.88 -5.39 10.22
N GLY A 16 33.28 -5.85 11.33
CA GLY A 16 33.80 -5.62 12.68
C GLY A 16 34.97 -6.53 13.10
N SER A 17 35.15 -7.68 12.45
CA SER A 17 36.07 -8.76 12.85
C SER A 17 37.56 -8.39 12.95
N THR A 18 37.99 -7.38 12.20
CA THR A 18 39.37 -6.85 12.27
C THR A 18 39.55 -5.75 13.32
N ARG A 19 38.44 -5.26 13.88
CA ARG A 19 38.38 -4.08 14.75
C ARG A 19 38.02 -4.40 16.19
N GLU A 20 37.57 -5.61 16.50
CA GLU A 20 37.28 -6.09 17.85
C GLU A 20 38.46 -5.80 18.82
N TRP A 21 39.67 -6.25 18.50
CA TRP A 21 40.88 -6.04 19.32
C TRP A 21 41.73 -4.84 18.89
N HIS A 22 41.31 -4.15 17.83
CA HIS A 22 42.00 -3.01 17.22
C HIS A 22 40.98 -1.92 16.88
N ASN A 23 40.31 -1.40 17.91
CA ASN A 23 39.20 -0.47 17.75
C ASN A 23 39.60 0.77 16.95
N ILE A 24 38.66 1.24 16.13
CA ILE A 24 38.76 2.50 15.40
C ILE A 24 37.67 3.44 15.91
N LYS A 25 38.03 4.72 16.13
CA LYS A 25 37.11 5.75 16.66
C LYS A 25 36.66 6.76 15.59
N THR A 26 36.62 6.32 14.33
CA THR A 26 36.14 7.09 13.17
C THR A 26 35.26 6.21 12.30
N GLU A 27 34.33 6.83 11.58
CA GLU A 27 33.44 6.18 10.59
C GLU A 27 34.12 5.99 9.22
N ASP A 28 35.21 6.73 8.98
CA ASP A 28 36.00 6.65 7.76
C ASP A 28 37.02 5.51 7.85
N PHE A 29 36.62 4.35 7.34
CA PHE A 29 37.46 3.16 7.25
C PHE A 29 37.07 2.23 6.10
N GLU A 30 38.01 1.42 5.65
CA GLU A 30 37.74 0.32 4.73
C GLU A 30 36.88 -0.74 5.42
N LEU A 31 35.72 -1.11 4.84
CA LEU A 31 34.75 -2.01 5.46
C LEU A 31 35.26 -3.47 5.53
N ILE A 32 35.90 -3.96 4.48
CA ILE A 32 36.41 -5.35 4.43
C ILE A 32 37.93 -5.33 4.15
N PRO A 33 38.74 -4.88 5.11
CA PRO A 33 40.19 -4.87 4.95
C PRO A 33 40.74 -6.30 4.93
N ARG A 34 41.98 -6.46 4.45
CA ARG A 34 42.66 -7.76 4.47
C ARG A 34 42.71 -8.33 5.89
N GLY A 35 42.25 -9.58 6.04
CA GLY A 35 42.18 -10.27 7.34
C GLY A 35 40.77 -10.32 7.95
N SER A 36 39.79 -9.67 7.31
CA SER A 36 38.37 -9.84 7.63
C SER A 36 37.95 -11.30 7.52
N ARG A 37 37.15 -11.75 8.48
CA ARG A 37 36.68 -13.13 8.61
C ARG A 37 35.34 -13.13 9.34
N PHE A 38 34.56 -14.20 9.20
CA PHE A 38 33.41 -14.41 10.07
C PHE A 38 33.88 -14.86 11.47
N THR A 39 33.13 -14.52 12.52
CA THR A 39 33.39 -14.93 13.91
C THR A 39 32.28 -15.83 14.46
N ASP A 40 32.23 -16.02 15.77
CA ASP A 40 31.17 -16.81 16.40
C ASP A 40 29.78 -16.20 16.21
N ASP A 41 29.67 -14.91 15.93
CA ASP A 41 28.45 -14.21 15.56
C ASP A 41 27.77 -14.88 14.37
N THR A 42 28.50 -15.01 13.25
CA THR A 42 28.00 -15.70 12.05
C THR A 42 27.70 -17.17 12.34
N VAL A 43 28.59 -17.88 13.04
CA VAL A 43 28.41 -19.33 13.25
C VAL A 43 27.15 -19.60 14.11
N MET A 44 26.93 -18.79 15.16
CA MET A 44 25.77 -18.95 16.04
C MET A 44 24.49 -18.40 15.43
N THR A 45 24.57 -17.32 14.64
CA THR A 45 23.45 -16.84 13.82
C THR A 45 22.97 -17.95 12.90
N LEU A 46 23.88 -18.61 12.18
CA LEU A 46 23.52 -19.70 11.27
C LEU A 46 23.06 -20.98 12.00
N ALA A 47 23.53 -21.22 13.24
CA ALA A 47 22.99 -22.30 14.07
C ALA A 47 21.52 -22.05 14.46
N VAL A 48 21.17 -20.81 14.80
CA VAL A 48 19.78 -20.41 15.09
C VAL A 48 18.92 -20.50 13.82
N ALA A 49 19.44 -20.05 12.68
CA ALA A 49 18.76 -20.18 11.38
C ALA A 49 18.48 -21.64 11.01
N GLU A 50 19.44 -22.54 11.21
CA GLU A 50 19.25 -23.97 10.96
C GLU A 50 18.23 -24.59 11.91
N TRP A 51 18.25 -24.22 13.20
CA TRP A 51 17.27 -24.68 14.17
C TRP A 51 15.85 -24.29 13.77
N LEU A 52 15.62 -23.04 13.36
CA LEU A 52 14.31 -22.56 12.89
C LEU A 52 13.80 -23.33 11.67
N MET A 53 14.70 -23.77 10.77
CA MET A 53 14.34 -24.54 9.57
C MET A 53 14.10 -26.03 9.84
N THR A 54 14.75 -26.61 10.84
CA THR A 54 14.84 -28.07 11.02
C THR A 54 14.04 -28.61 12.20
N ASP A 55 13.50 -27.73 13.04
CA ASP A 55 12.63 -28.11 14.16
C ASP A 55 11.33 -27.33 14.14
N ALA A 56 10.26 -27.95 13.63
CA ALA A 56 8.93 -27.31 13.57
C ALA A 56 8.35 -26.98 14.95
N ASN A 57 8.88 -27.56 16.04
CA ASN A 57 8.44 -27.27 17.40
C ASN A 57 9.41 -26.35 18.17
N HIS A 58 10.51 -25.92 17.52
CA HIS A 58 11.52 -25.02 18.08
C HIS A 58 11.93 -25.39 19.51
N THR A 59 12.36 -26.63 19.71
CA THR A 59 12.76 -27.17 21.01
C THR A 59 14.17 -26.70 21.41
N GLU A 60 14.39 -26.54 22.71
CA GLU A 60 15.72 -26.22 23.26
C GLU A 60 16.75 -27.31 22.92
N ALA A 61 16.35 -28.58 22.97
CA ALA A 61 17.25 -29.71 22.68
C ALA A 61 17.82 -29.64 21.26
N LYS A 62 16.98 -29.34 20.26
CA LYS A 62 17.43 -29.23 18.87
C LYS A 62 18.26 -27.98 18.62
N LEU A 63 17.93 -26.87 19.28
CA LEU A 63 18.77 -25.67 19.25
C LEU A 63 20.19 -25.96 19.77
N ILE A 64 20.28 -26.65 20.91
CA ILE A 64 21.56 -27.05 21.51
C ILE A 64 22.36 -27.92 20.54
N GLU A 65 21.70 -28.89 19.90
CA GLU A 65 22.32 -29.76 18.89
C GLU A 65 22.91 -28.94 17.74
N CYS A 66 22.15 -28.03 17.14
CA CYS A 66 22.60 -27.16 16.05
C CYS A 66 23.80 -26.29 16.47
N MET A 67 23.70 -25.63 17.62
CA MET A 67 24.75 -24.76 18.16
C MET A 67 26.03 -25.54 18.48
N GLN A 68 25.93 -26.70 19.14
CA GLN A 68 27.11 -27.52 19.43
C GLN A 68 27.72 -28.11 18.14
N ARG A 69 26.90 -28.53 17.17
CA ARG A 69 27.37 -29.09 15.89
C ARG A 69 28.21 -28.08 15.11
N LEU A 70 27.67 -26.87 14.86
CA LEU A 70 28.42 -25.83 14.16
C LEU A 70 29.56 -25.29 15.02
N GLY A 71 29.33 -25.05 16.31
CA GLY A 71 30.35 -24.52 17.20
C GLY A 71 31.58 -25.41 17.36
N ARG A 72 31.38 -26.75 17.43
CA ARG A 72 32.48 -27.73 17.44
C ARG A 72 33.22 -27.78 16.11
N LYS A 73 32.50 -27.67 14.99
CA LYS A 73 33.10 -27.64 13.65
C LYS A 73 33.98 -26.39 13.46
N TYR A 74 33.50 -25.23 13.87
CA TYR A 74 34.19 -23.95 13.78
C TYR A 74 34.81 -23.54 15.11
N HIS A 75 35.58 -24.44 15.75
CA HIS A 75 36.08 -24.28 17.12
C HIS A 75 36.87 -22.99 17.39
N TYR A 76 37.50 -22.43 16.35
CA TYR A 76 38.37 -21.24 16.45
C TYR A 76 37.69 -19.94 16.00
N ALA A 77 36.36 -19.88 15.94
CA ALA A 77 35.63 -18.72 15.43
C ALA A 77 35.67 -17.48 16.33
N GLY A 78 35.92 -17.61 17.64
CA GLY A 78 35.99 -16.45 18.55
C GLY A 78 35.49 -16.71 19.97
N TYR A 79 34.63 -17.70 20.16
CA TYR A 79 33.89 -18.00 21.39
C TYR A 79 34.55 -17.63 22.74
N GLY A 80 33.78 -16.98 23.61
CA GLY A 80 34.12 -16.77 25.01
C GLY A 80 34.37 -18.07 25.80
N GLY A 81 35.22 -18.01 26.83
CA GLY A 81 35.70 -19.20 27.55
C GLY A 81 34.61 -20.05 28.22
N MET A 82 33.54 -19.44 28.73
CA MET A 82 32.38 -20.18 29.27
C MET A 82 31.62 -20.91 28.16
N PHE A 83 31.41 -20.24 27.03
CA PHE A 83 30.72 -20.82 25.88
C PHE A 83 31.52 -21.98 25.25
N ARG A 84 32.86 -21.88 25.17
CA ARG A 84 33.71 -23.00 24.71
C ARG A 84 33.54 -24.26 25.56
N ARG A 85 33.44 -24.11 26.88
CA ARG A 85 33.18 -25.24 27.79
C ARG A 85 31.79 -25.83 27.57
N TRP A 86 30.80 -24.96 27.34
CA TRP A 86 29.43 -25.38 27.01
C TRP A 86 29.37 -26.15 25.68
N LEU A 87 30.09 -25.70 24.64
CA LEU A 87 30.13 -26.36 23.32
C LEU A 87 30.62 -27.80 23.39
N VAL A 88 31.62 -28.09 24.22
CA VAL A 88 32.22 -29.44 24.32
C VAL A 88 31.57 -30.32 25.39
N SER A 89 30.61 -29.79 26.17
CA SER A 89 29.89 -30.58 27.17
C SER A 89 28.96 -31.61 26.51
N ASN A 90 28.93 -32.82 27.07
CA ASN A 90 27.97 -33.85 26.68
C ASN A 90 26.57 -33.58 27.24
N ASP A 91 26.48 -32.83 28.35
CA ASP A 91 25.24 -32.38 28.98
C ASP A 91 25.38 -30.87 29.26
N PRO A 92 25.15 -30.02 28.25
CA PRO A 92 25.36 -28.59 28.37
C PRO A 92 24.24 -27.93 29.19
N GLN A 93 24.61 -27.24 30.27
CA GLN A 93 23.69 -26.50 31.13
C GLN A 93 23.90 -24.98 30.96
N PRO A 94 22.82 -24.17 30.98
CA PRO A 94 22.96 -22.72 30.94
C PRO A 94 23.68 -22.21 32.20
N TYR A 95 24.43 -21.11 32.07
CA TYR A 95 25.42 -20.72 33.09
C TYR A 95 25.27 -19.28 33.58
N GLY A 96 24.06 -18.70 33.48
CA GLY A 96 23.73 -17.40 34.07
C GLY A 96 24.42 -16.21 33.40
N SER A 97 24.78 -16.33 32.12
CA SER A 97 25.48 -15.24 31.41
C SER A 97 24.54 -14.09 31.05
N PHE A 98 25.01 -12.86 31.26
CA PHE A 98 24.43 -11.60 30.78
C PHE A 98 25.22 -11.00 29.61
N GLY A 99 26.10 -11.80 29.01
CA GLY A 99 26.89 -11.39 27.84
C GLY A 99 26.05 -11.16 26.59
N ASN A 100 26.54 -10.31 25.69
CA ASN A 100 25.95 -9.94 24.40
C ASN A 100 25.81 -11.11 23.40
N GLY A 101 26.44 -12.25 23.69
CA GLY A 101 26.39 -13.47 22.87
C GLY A 101 25.00 -14.07 22.63
N SER A 102 24.01 -13.70 23.44
CA SER A 102 22.60 -14.02 23.18
C SER A 102 21.97 -13.11 22.12
N ALA A 103 22.37 -11.84 22.06
CA ALA A 103 21.79 -10.82 21.18
C ALA A 103 22.39 -10.86 19.77
N MET A 104 23.69 -11.14 19.64
CA MET A 104 24.37 -11.21 18.32
C MET A 104 23.78 -12.27 17.38
N ARG A 105 23.31 -13.40 17.94
CA ARG A 105 22.86 -14.57 17.16
C ARG A 105 21.36 -14.59 16.84
N VAL A 106 20.59 -13.63 17.36
CA VAL A 106 19.12 -13.72 17.40
C VAL A 106 18.45 -13.23 16.11
N SER A 107 19.21 -12.66 15.18
CA SER A 107 18.64 -12.06 13.97
C SER A 107 17.72 -12.98 13.14
N PRO A 108 17.96 -14.30 13.01
CA PRO A 108 17.04 -15.19 12.29
C PRO A 108 15.65 -15.24 12.93
N VAL A 109 15.54 -15.06 14.26
CA VAL A 109 14.26 -15.08 14.98
C VAL A 109 13.39 -13.89 14.57
N GLY A 110 13.95 -12.67 14.56
CA GLY A 110 13.20 -11.47 14.17
C GLY A 110 12.75 -11.51 12.71
N MET A 111 13.53 -12.17 11.84
CA MET A 111 13.19 -12.39 10.44
C MET A 111 12.11 -13.47 10.27
N TYR A 112 12.13 -14.52 11.08
CA TYR A 112 11.22 -15.67 10.98
C TYR A 112 9.83 -15.43 11.58
N ALA A 113 9.75 -14.73 12.71
CA ALA A 113 8.52 -14.62 13.48
C ALA A 113 7.38 -13.91 12.70
N ASN A 114 6.12 -14.25 12.97
CA ASN A 114 4.93 -13.58 12.40
C ASN A 114 4.26 -12.60 13.36
N SER A 115 4.63 -12.66 14.62
CA SER A 115 4.17 -11.74 15.65
C SER A 115 5.33 -11.30 16.52
N LEU A 116 5.18 -10.14 17.14
CA LEU A 116 6.16 -9.65 18.09
C LEU A 116 6.28 -10.59 19.30
N GLU A 117 5.16 -11.14 19.78
CA GLU A 117 5.14 -12.12 20.87
C GLU A 117 5.97 -13.37 20.54
N GLU A 118 5.80 -13.90 19.33
CA GLU A 118 6.58 -15.04 18.85
C GLU A 118 8.07 -14.69 18.75
N ALA A 119 8.42 -13.52 18.21
CA ALA A 119 9.80 -13.05 18.15
C ALA A 119 10.44 -13.01 19.54
N LEU A 120 9.72 -12.48 20.54
CA LEU A 120 10.19 -12.41 21.92
C LEU A 120 10.34 -13.79 22.56
N GLN A 121 9.42 -14.72 22.29
CA GLN A 121 9.45 -16.07 22.86
C GLN A 121 10.59 -16.90 22.26
N LEU A 122 10.77 -16.87 20.94
CA LEU A 122 11.88 -17.55 20.27
C LEU A 122 13.22 -16.92 20.70
N ALA A 123 13.29 -15.59 20.84
CA ALA A 123 14.48 -14.91 21.37
C ALA A 123 14.80 -15.37 22.81
N ARG A 124 13.77 -15.52 23.65
CA ARG A 124 13.93 -16.08 25.00
C ARG A 124 14.50 -17.50 24.98
N ILE A 125 13.98 -18.39 24.12
CA ILE A 125 14.48 -19.76 23.97
C ILE A 125 15.94 -19.74 23.54
N THR A 126 16.27 -18.95 22.50
CA THR A 126 17.65 -18.85 22.01
C THR A 126 18.62 -18.38 23.07
N ALA A 127 18.25 -17.42 23.93
CA ALA A 127 19.08 -16.97 25.04
C ALA A 127 19.19 -18.02 26.15
N SER A 128 18.08 -18.66 26.54
CA SER A 128 17.96 -19.48 27.76
C SER A 128 18.86 -20.71 27.79
N VAL A 129 19.30 -21.24 26.65
CA VAL A 129 20.20 -22.40 26.59
C VAL A 129 21.64 -22.11 27.05
N THR A 130 22.03 -20.82 27.15
CA THR A 130 23.37 -20.40 27.63
C THR A 130 23.37 -19.15 28.51
N HIS A 131 22.56 -18.16 28.16
CA HIS A 131 22.47 -16.81 28.74
C HIS A 131 21.14 -16.63 29.47
N ASN A 132 20.81 -17.53 30.40
CA ASN A 132 19.54 -17.51 31.16
C ASN A 132 19.47 -16.42 32.25
N HIS A 133 20.40 -15.45 32.26
CA HIS A 133 20.28 -14.25 33.09
C HIS A 133 19.21 -13.31 32.49
N PRO A 134 18.41 -12.58 33.29
CA PRO A 134 17.40 -11.66 32.78
C PRO A 134 17.92 -10.67 31.73
N GLU A 135 19.10 -10.07 31.95
CA GLU A 135 19.72 -9.15 30.98
C GLU A 135 20.18 -9.83 29.68
N GLY A 136 20.58 -11.11 29.73
CA GLY A 136 20.94 -11.88 28.54
C GLY A 136 19.71 -12.19 27.67
N ILE A 137 18.59 -12.53 28.31
CA ILE A 137 17.29 -12.73 27.64
C ILE A 137 16.77 -11.41 27.07
N LYS A 138 16.81 -10.34 27.87
CA LYS A 138 16.38 -9.00 27.49
C LYS A 138 17.13 -8.48 26.27
N GLY A 139 18.45 -8.64 26.22
CA GLY A 139 19.25 -8.22 25.06
C GLY A 139 18.85 -8.93 23.76
N ALA A 140 18.62 -10.25 23.82
CA ALA A 140 18.16 -11.02 22.67
C ALA A 140 16.74 -10.60 22.23
N GLN A 141 15.84 -10.40 23.18
CA GLN A 141 14.48 -9.94 22.92
C GLN A 141 14.43 -8.55 22.30
N ALA A 142 15.28 -7.62 22.76
CA ALA A 142 15.36 -6.27 22.22
C ALA A 142 15.79 -6.28 20.74
N ILE A 143 16.86 -6.99 20.39
CA ILE A 143 17.31 -7.09 18.99
C ILE A 143 16.29 -7.79 18.10
N ALA A 144 15.68 -8.89 18.57
CA ALA A 144 14.64 -9.58 17.81
C ALA A 144 13.41 -8.69 17.56
N ALA A 145 13.00 -7.90 18.56
CA ALA A 145 11.91 -6.93 18.44
C ALA A 145 12.25 -5.82 17.43
N CYS A 146 13.45 -5.24 17.48
CA CYS A 146 13.90 -4.24 16.52
C CYS A 146 13.82 -4.76 15.08
N ILE A 147 14.32 -5.98 14.84
CA ILE A 147 14.31 -6.62 13.52
C ILE A 147 12.87 -6.89 13.06
N TYR A 148 12.02 -7.43 13.93
CA TYR A 148 10.62 -7.68 13.63
C TYR A 148 9.90 -6.38 13.25
N LEU A 149 10.01 -5.34 14.08
CA LEU A 149 9.37 -4.04 13.86
C LEU A 149 9.90 -3.36 12.59
N LYS A 150 11.21 -3.41 12.33
CA LYS A 150 11.80 -2.87 11.11
C LYS A 150 11.22 -3.52 9.85
N ARG A 151 10.95 -4.82 9.93
CA ARG A 151 10.36 -5.58 8.82
C ARG A 151 8.86 -5.33 8.64
N THR A 152 8.09 -5.18 9.72
CA THR A 152 6.62 -5.16 9.66
C THR A 152 6.01 -3.76 9.61
N GLU A 153 6.67 -2.77 10.20
CA GLU A 153 6.20 -1.39 10.23
C GLU A 153 6.52 -0.67 8.93
N ARG A 154 5.57 0.13 8.43
CA ARG A 154 5.75 0.91 7.19
C ARG A 154 6.04 2.39 7.42
N PHE A 155 5.54 2.94 8.52
CA PHE A 155 5.62 4.37 8.85
C PHE A 155 6.27 4.57 10.20
N ASP A 156 7.11 5.61 10.29
CA ASP A 156 7.77 6.07 11.51
C ASP A 156 8.54 4.95 12.26
N VAL A 157 9.17 4.06 11.50
CA VAL A 157 9.72 2.79 11.97
C VAL A 157 10.79 2.99 13.06
N ALA A 158 11.70 3.94 12.86
CA ALA A 158 12.77 4.22 13.81
C ALA A 158 12.22 4.70 15.17
N ASN A 159 11.23 5.60 15.17
CA ASN A 159 10.62 6.08 16.42
C ASN A 159 9.80 4.99 17.11
N LYS A 160 9.09 4.13 16.35
CA LYS A 160 8.39 2.96 16.91
C LYS A 160 9.35 1.99 17.59
N ILE A 161 10.47 1.68 16.95
CA ILE A 161 11.53 0.85 17.53
C ILE A 161 12.06 1.49 18.81
N LYS A 162 12.39 2.79 18.76
CA LYS A 162 12.90 3.53 19.89
C LYS A 162 11.95 3.46 21.10
N ARG A 163 10.69 3.89 20.92
CA ARG A 163 9.67 3.88 21.98
C ARG A 163 9.46 2.48 22.53
N TYR A 164 9.31 1.48 21.66
CA TYR A 164 9.10 0.10 22.09
C TYR A 164 10.25 -0.39 22.97
N VAL A 165 11.50 -0.10 22.58
CA VAL A 165 12.68 -0.54 23.33
C VAL A 165 12.82 0.19 24.67
N GLU A 166 12.56 1.50 24.70
CA GLU A 166 12.56 2.30 25.92
C GLU A 166 11.49 1.81 26.91
N ASP A 167 10.27 1.62 26.44
CA ASP A 167 9.12 1.25 27.29
C ASP A 167 9.20 -0.19 27.82
N ASN A 168 9.68 -1.13 27.00
CA ASN A 168 9.63 -2.57 27.31
C ASN A 168 10.95 -3.12 27.86
N PHE A 169 12.09 -2.50 27.52
CA PHE A 169 13.40 -2.96 27.96
C PHE A 169 14.17 -1.92 28.79
N GLY A 170 13.76 -0.66 28.82
CA GLY A 170 14.37 0.37 29.66
C GLY A 170 15.79 0.75 29.24
N TYR A 171 16.15 0.56 27.97
CA TYR A 171 17.39 1.10 27.42
C TYR A 171 17.21 2.58 27.10
N ASN A 172 18.15 3.43 27.51
CA ASN A 172 18.16 4.84 27.14
C ASN A 172 18.75 4.98 25.73
N LEU A 173 17.93 5.43 24.77
CA LEU A 173 18.32 5.57 23.37
C LEU A 173 18.41 7.05 22.92
N ASP A 174 18.25 8.01 23.85
CA ASP A 174 18.33 9.45 23.62
C ASP A 174 19.77 10.01 23.58
N ILE A 175 20.77 9.15 23.44
CA ILE A 175 22.18 9.52 23.47
C ILE A 175 22.71 9.60 22.04
N ASP A 176 23.28 10.74 21.66
CA ASP A 176 24.03 10.85 20.41
C ASP A 176 25.34 10.05 20.54
N LEU A 177 25.56 9.09 19.64
CA LEU A 177 26.71 8.18 19.75
C LEU A 177 28.04 8.92 19.63
N LYS A 178 28.06 10.07 18.93
CA LYS A 178 29.26 10.90 18.81
C LYS A 178 29.75 11.40 20.18
N ASP A 179 28.82 11.67 21.11
CA ASP A 179 29.11 12.31 22.38
C ASP A 179 29.74 11.32 23.38
N ILE A 180 29.54 10.02 23.17
CA ILE A 180 30.08 8.95 24.03
C ILE A 180 31.18 8.13 23.33
N ARG A 181 31.48 8.40 22.05
CA ARG A 181 32.42 7.61 21.23
C ARG A 181 33.80 7.47 21.85
N ASP A 182 34.37 8.57 22.32
CA ASP A 182 35.73 8.59 22.88
C ASP A 182 35.83 7.89 24.23
N ASP A 183 34.72 7.82 24.98
CA ASP A 183 34.65 7.24 26.32
C ASP A 183 34.13 5.81 26.34
N TYR A 184 33.45 5.35 25.29
CA TYR A 184 33.00 3.97 25.18
C TYR A 184 34.19 2.99 25.18
N ARG A 185 34.08 1.92 25.96
CA ARG A 185 35.12 0.89 26.16
C ARG A 185 34.59 -0.47 25.76
N PHE A 186 35.50 -1.44 25.67
CA PHE A 186 35.17 -2.82 25.34
C PHE A 186 34.23 -3.43 26.39
N ASP A 187 32.98 -3.64 25.98
CA ASP A 187 31.90 -4.16 26.81
C ASP A 187 31.22 -5.33 26.11
N VAL A 188 31.30 -6.51 26.75
CA VAL A 188 30.75 -7.78 26.27
C VAL A 188 29.38 -8.08 26.89
N THR A 189 28.79 -7.15 27.63
CA THR A 189 27.47 -7.31 28.27
C THR A 189 26.37 -6.85 27.35
N CYS A 190 25.17 -7.44 27.48
CA CYS A 190 24.00 -6.94 26.75
C CYS A 190 23.73 -5.46 27.06
N GLN A 191 23.89 -5.03 28.31
CA GLN A 191 23.59 -3.67 28.75
C GLN A 191 24.53 -2.63 28.14
N GLY A 192 25.79 -3.01 27.91
CA GLY A 192 26.77 -2.15 27.28
C GLY A 192 26.65 -2.07 25.78
N SER A 193 26.41 -3.21 25.10
CA SER A 193 26.51 -3.29 23.63
C SER A 193 25.18 -3.18 22.87
N VAL A 194 24.08 -3.70 23.42
CA VAL A 194 22.77 -3.70 22.72
C VAL A 194 22.25 -2.28 22.46
N PRO A 195 22.27 -1.34 23.43
CA PRO A 195 21.84 0.04 23.17
C PRO A 195 22.67 0.73 22.09
N ILE A 196 24.00 0.48 22.06
CA ILE A 196 24.89 1.04 21.06
C ILE A 196 24.49 0.57 19.66
N ALA A 197 24.21 -0.72 19.51
CA ALA A 197 23.82 -1.28 18.22
C ALA A 197 22.48 -0.71 17.72
N ILE A 198 21.50 -0.55 18.64
CA ILE A 198 20.19 0.02 18.33
C ILE A 198 20.31 1.50 17.98
N MET A 199 21.04 2.30 18.78
CA MET A 199 21.25 3.73 18.53
C MET A 199 21.97 3.97 17.20
N ALA A 200 22.94 3.13 16.82
CA ALA A 200 23.64 3.25 15.55
C ALA A 200 22.69 3.10 14.36
N TYR A 201 21.72 2.20 14.45
CA TYR A 201 20.64 2.11 13.47
C TYR A 201 19.71 3.33 13.53
N LEU A 202 19.24 3.74 14.71
CA LEU A 202 18.31 4.86 14.87
C LEU A 202 18.86 6.21 14.36
N GLN A 203 20.18 6.39 14.41
CA GLN A 203 20.86 7.60 13.92
C GLN A 203 21.20 7.54 12.43
N ALA A 204 21.05 6.38 11.78
CA ALA A 204 21.24 6.18 10.35
C ALA A 204 20.22 5.18 9.74
N PRO A 205 18.90 5.41 9.89
CA PRO A 205 17.87 4.42 9.56
C PRO A 205 17.74 4.12 8.06
N ASP A 206 18.23 5.03 7.22
CA ASP A 206 18.12 4.99 5.75
C ASP A 206 19.38 4.44 5.06
N SER A 207 20.39 4.02 5.81
CA SER A 207 21.63 3.48 5.23
C SER A 207 22.30 2.48 6.16
N ALA A 208 22.23 1.20 5.79
CA ALA A 208 22.87 0.13 6.56
C ALA A 208 24.40 0.31 6.61
N GLU A 209 25.03 0.76 5.52
CA GLU A 209 26.47 1.09 5.55
C GLU A 209 26.79 2.16 6.59
N LYS A 210 26.05 3.29 6.63
CA LYS A 210 26.29 4.35 7.62
C LYS A 210 26.04 3.86 9.05
N ALA A 211 24.98 3.09 9.27
CA ALA A 211 24.69 2.49 10.57
C ALA A 211 25.84 1.56 11.04
N ILE A 212 26.36 0.70 10.15
CA ILE A 212 27.50 -0.18 10.45
C ILE A 212 28.76 0.63 10.75
N ARG A 213 29.05 1.68 9.96
CA ARG A 213 30.19 2.56 10.20
C ARG A 213 30.11 3.23 11.56
N LEU A 214 28.94 3.76 11.90
CA LEU A 214 28.68 4.39 13.19
C LEU A 214 28.86 3.38 14.33
N ALA A 215 28.26 2.19 14.21
CA ALA A 215 28.40 1.09 15.17
C ALA A 215 29.85 0.71 15.43
N ILE A 216 30.63 0.44 14.38
CA ILE A 216 32.04 0.01 14.51
C ILE A 216 32.94 1.16 14.99
N SER A 217 32.61 2.41 14.65
CA SER A 217 33.34 3.59 15.14
C SER A 217 33.23 3.76 16.67
N MET A 218 32.26 3.12 17.31
CA MET A 218 32.19 3.07 18.77
C MET A 218 33.29 2.20 19.37
N GLY A 219 33.84 1.25 18.62
CA GLY A 219 34.79 0.26 19.13
C GLY A 219 34.15 -0.72 20.12
N GLY A 220 34.96 -1.30 20.99
CA GLY A 220 34.56 -2.41 21.84
C GLY A 220 34.43 -3.72 21.06
N ASP A 221 33.42 -4.52 21.40
CA ASP A 221 33.09 -5.80 20.74
C ASP A 221 32.48 -5.51 19.36
N SER A 222 33.37 -5.16 18.43
CA SER A 222 33.03 -4.41 17.21
C SER A 222 32.30 -5.26 16.17
N ASP A 223 32.66 -6.54 16.07
CA ASP A 223 31.92 -7.55 15.30
C ASP A 223 30.53 -7.76 15.88
N THR A 224 30.39 -7.93 17.20
CA THR A 224 29.07 -8.10 17.86
C THR A 224 28.15 -6.90 17.66
N ILE A 225 28.63 -5.69 17.91
CA ILE A 225 27.82 -4.47 17.73
C ILE A 225 27.48 -4.31 16.24
N GLY A 226 28.44 -4.51 15.35
CA GLY A 226 28.22 -4.49 13.90
C GLY A 226 27.18 -5.51 13.45
N CYS A 227 27.26 -6.74 13.96
CA CYS A 227 26.33 -7.83 13.68
C CYS A 227 24.89 -7.45 14.04
N MET A 228 24.67 -6.94 15.24
CA MET A 228 23.35 -6.50 15.71
C MET A 228 22.81 -5.32 14.91
N THR A 229 23.62 -4.27 14.69
CA THR A 229 23.21 -3.08 13.92
C THR A 229 22.86 -3.44 12.49
N SER A 230 23.71 -4.20 11.81
CA SER A 230 23.47 -4.62 10.43
C SER A 230 22.22 -5.49 10.32
N SER A 231 21.99 -6.38 11.30
CA SER A 231 20.77 -7.20 11.35
C SER A 231 19.49 -6.37 11.40
N ILE A 232 19.49 -5.27 12.16
CA ILE A 232 18.35 -4.34 12.20
C ILE A 232 18.27 -3.56 10.90
N ALA A 233 19.37 -2.94 10.47
CA ALA A 233 19.39 -2.02 9.34
C ALA A 233 18.98 -2.67 8.01
N THR A 234 19.26 -3.96 7.82
CA THR A 234 18.93 -4.68 6.58
C THR A 234 17.62 -5.49 6.66
N ALA A 235 16.83 -5.35 7.73
CA ALA A 235 15.60 -6.12 7.93
C ALA A 235 14.44 -5.55 7.08
N GLU A 236 14.43 -5.82 5.77
CA GLU A 236 13.38 -5.39 4.84
C GLU A 236 12.52 -6.56 4.34
N ASN A 237 11.35 -6.25 3.74
CA ASN A 237 10.45 -7.20 3.10
C ASN A 237 10.28 -6.86 1.60
N PRO A 238 10.58 -7.77 0.63
CA PRO A 238 11.05 -9.15 0.83
C PRO A 238 12.47 -9.21 1.43
N PHE A 239 12.74 -10.29 2.16
CA PHE A 239 13.89 -10.53 3.05
C PHE A 239 15.22 -10.68 2.30
N THR A 240 15.61 -9.64 1.57
CA THR A 240 16.85 -9.54 0.83
C THR A 240 17.55 -8.25 1.26
N VAL A 241 18.85 -8.32 1.52
CA VAL A 241 19.67 -7.11 1.58
C VAL A 241 19.54 -6.43 0.21
N SER A 242 18.76 -5.34 0.18
CA SER A 242 18.56 -4.54 -1.02
C SER A 242 19.89 -3.88 -1.41
N CYS A 243 20.18 -3.79 -2.71
CA CYS A 243 21.35 -3.07 -3.22
C CYS A 243 21.33 -1.58 -2.85
N HIS A 244 20.18 -1.06 -2.42
CA HIS A 244 20.03 0.28 -1.86
C HIS A 244 20.55 0.40 -0.41
N MET A 245 20.58 -0.70 0.36
CA MET A 245 21.03 -0.73 1.75
C MET A 245 22.52 -1.03 1.89
N LEU A 246 23.04 -1.99 1.09
CA LEU A 246 24.45 -2.36 1.00
C LEU A 246 24.81 -2.68 -0.45
N SER A 247 26.02 -2.34 -0.88
CA SER A 247 26.45 -2.60 -2.25
C SER A 247 26.64 -4.11 -2.51
N ASP A 248 26.32 -4.54 -3.74
CA ASP A 248 26.54 -5.93 -4.18
C ASP A 248 28.01 -6.35 -4.04
N GLU A 249 28.94 -5.41 -4.14
CA GLU A 249 30.36 -5.65 -3.95
C GLU A 249 30.67 -6.12 -2.51
N ILE A 250 30.17 -5.40 -1.50
CA ILE A 250 30.33 -5.76 -0.08
C ILE A 250 29.71 -7.13 0.18
N VAL A 251 28.48 -7.34 -0.29
CA VAL A 251 27.77 -8.61 -0.11
C VAL A 251 28.55 -9.78 -0.73
N ASN A 252 29.09 -9.60 -1.93
CA ASN A 252 29.89 -10.62 -2.61
C ASN A 252 31.19 -10.94 -1.86
N GLN A 253 31.90 -9.91 -1.39
CA GLN A 253 33.11 -10.09 -0.60
C GLN A 253 32.81 -10.87 0.68
N CYS A 254 31.76 -10.52 1.42
CA CYS A 254 31.33 -11.25 2.62
C CYS A 254 30.97 -12.72 2.31
N ARG A 255 30.18 -12.98 1.26
CA ARG A 255 29.83 -14.35 0.85
C ARG A 255 31.06 -15.19 0.51
N SER A 256 32.07 -14.59 -0.13
CA SER A 256 33.30 -15.28 -0.49
C SER A 256 34.15 -15.73 0.70
N LEU A 257 33.93 -15.13 1.88
CA LEU A 257 34.60 -15.48 3.13
C LEU A 257 33.91 -16.63 3.88
N LEU A 258 32.67 -16.99 3.52
CA LEU A 258 31.95 -18.11 4.13
C LEU A 258 32.40 -19.44 3.52
N THR A 259 32.49 -20.47 4.36
CA THR A 259 32.67 -21.84 3.87
C THR A 259 31.39 -22.35 3.19
N PRO A 260 31.48 -23.32 2.24
CA PRO A 260 30.33 -23.79 1.47
C PRO A 260 29.11 -24.21 2.29
N ASP A 261 29.30 -24.83 3.46
CA ASP A 261 28.17 -25.27 4.29
C ASP A 261 27.52 -24.14 5.12
N LEU A 262 28.28 -23.11 5.53
CA LEU A 262 27.69 -21.91 6.14
C LEU A 262 26.90 -21.11 5.10
N LEU A 263 27.43 -21.02 3.88
CA LEU A 263 26.76 -20.40 2.75
C LEU A 263 25.46 -21.13 2.39
N ASP A 264 25.48 -22.47 2.41
CA ASP A 264 24.28 -23.29 2.20
C ASP A 264 23.20 -23.03 3.27
N ILE A 265 23.57 -22.96 4.55
CA ILE A 265 22.61 -22.65 5.62
C ILE A 265 22.02 -21.24 5.44
N ASN A 266 22.86 -20.25 5.11
CA ASN A 266 22.41 -18.90 4.80
C ASN A 266 21.39 -18.89 3.65
N ASP A 267 21.74 -19.52 2.53
CA ASP A 267 20.91 -19.50 1.31
C ASP A 267 19.59 -20.24 1.53
N ARG A 268 19.62 -21.39 2.21
CA ARG A 268 18.40 -22.12 2.58
C ARG A 268 17.52 -21.34 3.54
N PHE A 269 18.08 -20.66 4.54
CA PHE A 269 17.30 -19.87 5.49
C PHE A 269 16.63 -18.68 4.80
N LEU A 270 17.37 -17.96 3.96
CA LEU A 270 16.81 -16.84 3.21
C LEU A 270 15.73 -17.30 2.24
N ASP A 271 15.88 -18.47 1.60
CA ASP A 271 14.81 -19.04 0.79
C ASP A 271 13.60 -19.48 1.65
N PHE A 272 13.84 -20.05 2.83
CA PHE A 272 12.80 -20.52 3.75
C PHE A 272 11.90 -19.39 4.26
N ILE A 273 12.46 -18.22 4.58
CA ILE A 273 11.68 -17.05 5.03
C ILE A 273 11.09 -16.23 3.87
N ASN A 274 11.59 -16.38 2.63
CA ASN A 274 11.09 -15.67 1.44
C ASN A 274 10.09 -16.50 0.61
N ARG A 275 9.93 -17.80 0.90
CA ARG A 275 9.05 -18.68 0.12
C ARG A 275 8.15 -19.54 1.02
N PRO A 276 6.87 -19.72 0.62
CA PRO A 276 5.96 -20.61 1.33
C PRO A 276 6.38 -22.09 1.28
N LEU A 277 7.05 -22.52 0.21
CA LEU A 277 7.74 -23.82 0.12
C LEU A 277 9.03 -23.66 -0.69
N TYR A 278 10.01 -24.55 -0.47
CA TYR A 278 11.26 -24.54 -1.24
C TYR A 278 11.02 -24.60 -2.76
N GLN A 279 10.02 -25.40 -3.18
CA GLN A 279 9.59 -25.55 -4.56
C GLN A 279 8.36 -24.67 -4.85
N SER A 280 8.52 -23.36 -4.63
CA SER A 280 7.51 -22.35 -4.96
C SER A 280 8.15 -21.07 -5.49
N TYR A 281 7.32 -20.18 -6.04
CA TYR A 281 7.73 -18.88 -6.56
C TYR A 281 6.60 -17.85 -6.39
N GLU A 282 6.99 -16.59 -6.31
CA GLU A 282 6.07 -15.45 -6.19
C GLU A 282 5.50 -15.07 -7.56
N VAL A 283 4.19 -14.80 -7.63
CA VAL A 283 3.48 -14.47 -8.86
C VAL A 283 3.19 -12.97 -9.00
N SER A 284 2.62 -12.34 -7.98
CA SER A 284 2.39 -10.88 -7.94
C SER A 284 3.58 -10.20 -7.27
N GLY A 285 4.14 -9.14 -7.87
CA GLY A 285 5.29 -8.41 -7.30
C GLY A 285 4.98 -7.61 -6.04
N CYS A 286 5.82 -6.61 -5.73
CA CYS A 286 5.83 -5.73 -4.55
C CYS A 286 4.52 -5.80 -3.73
N ASN A 287 4.52 -6.61 -2.67
CA ASN A 287 3.43 -6.97 -1.74
C ASN A 287 2.92 -8.43 -1.81
N GLY A 288 3.47 -9.31 -2.66
CA GLY A 288 3.47 -10.76 -2.43
C GLY A 288 2.15 -11.48 -2.15
N THR A 289 1.01 -11.05 -2.72
CA THR A 289 -0.31 -11.65 -2.39
C THR A 289 -0.60 -13.02 -3.00
N LEU A 290 0.18 -13.47 -3.99
CA LEU A 290 -0.03 -14.75 -4.69
C LEU A 290 1.29 -15.49 -4.94
N TYR A 291 1.35 -16.72 -4.45
CA TYR A 291 2.44 -17.67 -4.65
C TYR A 291 1.96 -18.91 -5.40
N ALA A 292 2.86 -19.52 -6.15
CA ALA A 292 2.61 -20.73 -6.90
C ALA A 292 3.69 -21.78 -6.57
N GLY A 293 3.32 -23.05 -6.49
CA GLY A 293 4.32 -24.08 -6.21
C GLY A 293 3.80 -25.51 -6.17
N GLU A 294 4.62 -26.39 -5.59
CA GLU A 294 4.31 -27.81 -5.47
C GLU A 294 3.19 -28.11 -4.47
N TYR A 295 2.71 -29.35 -4.52
CA TYR A 295 1.64 -29.85 -3.65
C TYR A 295 2.01 -29.71 -2.16
N PRO A 296 1.14 -29.09 -1.34
CA PRO A 296 1.36 -28.94 0.10
C PRO A 296 1.43 -30.25 0.90
N GLY A 297 0.69 -31.29 0.48
CA GLY A 297 0.66 -32.57 1.16
C GLY A 297 1.89 -33.45 0.92
N ASP A 298 1.92 -34.62 1.55
CA ASP A 298 2.97 -35.62 1.40
C ASP A 298 2.42 -37.04 1.67
N LYS A 299 3.14 -38.07 1.20
CA LYS A 299 2.81 -39.47 1.52
C LYS A 299 3.11 -39.78 2.99
N ASN A 300 4.12 -39.12 3.56
CA ASN A 300 4.37 -39.17 5.00
C ASN A 300 3.54 -38.08 5.69
N LYS A 301 2.66 -38.50 6.61
CA LYS A 301 1.79 -37.59 7.36
C LYS A 301 2.55 -36.54 8.15
N GLU A 302 3.68 -36.89 8.76
CA GLU A 302 4.50 -35.94 9.54
C GLU A 302 5.07 -34.85 8.65
N HIS A 303 5.61 -35.22 7.48
CA HIS A 303 6.12 -34.24 6.51
C HIS A 303 5.00 -33.35 5.94
N ALA A 304 3.80 -33.90 5.73
CA ALA A 304 2.65 -33.10 5.31
C ALA A 304 2.27 -32.07 6.38
N GLU A 305 2.23 -32.47 7.65
CA GLU A 305 1.97 -31.58 8.78
C GLU A 305 3.03 -30.47 8.89
N GLU A 306 4.31 -30.79 8.70
CA GLU A 306 5.40 -29.81 8.69
C GLU A 306 5.27 -28.78 7.56
N LYS A 307 5.01 -29.24 6.32
CA LYS A 307 4.80 -28.34 5.18
C LYS A 307 3.60 -27.41 5.40
N ILE A 308 2.48 -27.95 5.90
CA ILE A 308 1.27 -27.16 6.17
C ILE A 308 1.51 -26.15 7.29
N LYS A 309 2.16 -26.56 8.39
CA LYS A 309 2.55 -25.63 9.47
C LYS A 309 3.42 -24.49 8.92
N HIS A 310 4.41 -24.79 8.08
CA HIS A 310 5.26 -23.77 7.47
C HIS A 310 4.47 -22.85 6.54
N LEU A 311 3.57 -23.37 5.70
CA LEU A 311 2.72 -22.56 4.82
C LEU A 311 1.83 -21.58 5.62
N ILE A 312 1.20 -22.06 6.68
CA ILE A 312 0.36 -21.24 7.56
C ILE A 312 1.20 -20.21 8.31
N HIS A 313 2.37 -20.61 8.81
CA HIS A 313 3.35 -19.71 9.42
C HIS A 313 3.80 -18.65 8.42
N PHE A 314 4.14 -19.00 7.19
CA PHE A 314 4.53 -18.05 6.16
C PHE A 314 3.44 -17.00 5.86
N GLY A 315 2.19 -17.25 6.28
CA GLY A 315 1.07 -16.33 6.10
C GLY A 315 0.08 -16.79 5.03
N VAL A 316 0.24 -17.99 4.47
CA VAL A 316 -0.76 -18.54 3.54
C VAL A 316 -2.07 -18.79 4.29
N ARG A 317 -3.17 -18.24 3.76
CA ARG A 317 -4.53 -18.46 4.27
C ARG A 317 -5.48 -18.97 3.20
N HIS A 318 -5.11 -18.89 1.92
CA HIS A 318 -5.97 -19.34 0.84
C HIS A 318 -5.25 -20.34 -0.06
N PHE A 319 -5.79 -21.53 -0.16
CA PHE A 319 -5.24 -22.65 -0.94
C PHE A 319 -6.10 -22.89 -2.18
N ILE A 320 -5.45 -22.89 -3.33
CA ILE A 320 -6.09 -23.22 -4.61
C ILE A 320 -5.48 -24.52 -5.14
N ASP A 321 -6.28 -25.58 -5.07
CA ASP A 321 -5.87 -26.93 -5.46
C ASP A 321 -6.33 -27.25 -6.88
N LEU A 322 -5.36 -27.47 -7.78
CA LEU A 322 -5.61 -27.82 -9.18
C LEU A 322 -5.63 -29.33 -9.45
N THR A 323 -5.51 -30.16 -8.41
CA THR A 323 -5.47 -31.63 -8.52
C THR A 323 -6.86 -32.27 -8.58
N GLU A 324 -6.95 -33.45 -9.18
CA GLU A 324 -8.18 -34.25 -9.20
C GLU A 324 -8.39 -34.97 -7.85
N GLU A 325 -9.64 -35.21 -7.50
CA GLU A 325 -9.94 -35.98 -6.30
C GLU A 325 -9.37 -37.40 -6.40
N GLY A 326 -8.64 -37.84 -5.37
CA GLY A 326 -7.96 -39.13 -5.35
C GLY A 326 -6.61 -39.16 -6.09
N GLU A 327 -6.18 -38.07 -6.74
CA GLU A 327 -4.86 -37.97 -7.36
C GLU A 327 -3.74 -37.93 -6.30
N MET A 328 -3.96 -37.15 -5.24
CA MET A 328 -3.01 -36.91 -4.16
C MET A 328 -3.62 -37.20 -2.79
N GLN A 329 -2.78 -37.43 -1.78
CA GLN A 329 -3.24 -37.57 -0.39
C GLN A 329 -3.83 -36.23 0.10
N PRO A 330 -5.09 -36.19 0.57
CA PRO A 330 -5.72 -34.95 1.00
C PRO A 330 -4.99 -34.33 2.20
N TYR A 331 -4.76 -33.01 2.14
CA TYR A 331 -4.15 -32.24 3.23
C TYR A 331 -5.10 -31.19 3.82
N ASP A 332 -6.28 -31.01 3.25
CA ASP A 332 -7.28 -30.02 3.67
C ASP A 332 -7.72 -30.22 5.13
N CYS A 333 -7.68 -31.47 5.62
CA CYS A 333 -7.92 -31.80 7.03
C CYS A 333 -6.86 -31.26 8.02
N LEU A 334 -5.69 -30.83 7.51
CA LEU A 334 -4.60 -30.24 8.30
C LEU A 334 -4.67 -28.71 8.33
N LEU A 335 -5.54 -28.10 7.53
CA LEU A 335 -5.68 -26.65 7.46
C LEU A 335 -6.43 -26.10 8.68
N PRO A 336 -6.07 -24.89 9.15
CA PRO A 336 -6.80 -24.25 10.24
C PRO A 336 -8.20 -23.81 9.75
N LYS A 337 -9.13 -23.58 10.69
CA LYS A 337 -10.55 -23.35 10.37
C LYS A 337 -10.81 -22.05 9.59
N ASP A 338 -9.93 -21.08 9.73
CA ASP A 338 -9.95 -19.79 9.05
C ASP A 338 -9.29 -19.84 7.65
N ALA A 339 -8.59 -20.93 7.31
CA ALA A 339 -8.05 -21.10 5.97
C ALA A 339 -9.15 -21.40 4.94
N THR A 340 -9.03 -20.79 3.76
CA THR A 340 -9.87 -21.10 2.60
C THR A 340 -9.21 -22.19 1.77
N TYR A 341 -9.97 -23.22 1.44
CA TYR A 341 -9.56 -24.26 0.49
C TYR A 341 -10.53 -24.26 -0.70
N TYR A 342 -10.00 -24.01 -1.90
CA TYR A 342 -10.77 -23.95 -3.14
C TYR A 342 -10.17 -24.91 -4.17
N ARG A 343 -10.96 -25.89 -4.63
CA ARG A 343 -10.51 -26.87 -5.63
C ARG A 343 -11.02 -26.49 -7.02
N PHE A 344 -10.12 -26.46 -8.00
CA PHE A 344 -10.41 -26.29 -9.42
C PHE A 344 -9.68 -27.40 -10.20
N PRO A 345 -10.27 -28.60 -10.29
CA PRO A 345 -9.54 -29.77 -10.75
C PRO A 345 -9.19 -29.66 -12.24
N ILE A 346 -7.92 -29.91 -12.56
CA ILE A 346 -7.43 -30.07 -13.94
C ILE A 346 -6.72 -31.42 -14.00
N LYS A 347 -7.10 -32.26 -14.96
CA LYS A 347 -6.47 -33.56 -15.18
C LYS A 347 -4.96 -33.43 -15.35
N ASP A 348 -4.19 -34.34 -14.75
CA ASP A 348 -2.73 -34.24 -14.76
C ASP A 348 -2.16 -34.17 -16.19
N CYS A 349 -1.12 -33.35 -16.36
CA CYS A 349 -0.52 -32.95 -17.64
C CYS A 349 -1.48 -32.31 -18.68
N SER A 350 -2.75 -32.07 -18.35
CA SER A 350 -3.75 -31.54 -19.28
C SER A 350 -3.98 -30.03 -19.14
N ILE A 351 -5.05 -29.54 -19.75
CA ILE A 351 -5.51 -28.15 -19.80
C ILE A 351 -6.90 -28.03 -19.15
N PRO A 352 -7.32 -26.82 -18.72
CA PRO A 352 -8.70 -26.57 -18.32
C PRO A 352 -9.69 -26.90 -19.45
N GLU A 353 -10.96 -27.15 -19.10
CA GLU A 353 -12.01 -27.54 -20.05
C GLU A 353 -12.20 -26.52 -21.20
N SER A 354 -12.10 -25.23 -20.88
CA SER A 354 -12.12 -24.14 -21.86
C SER A 354 -11.42 -22.88 -21.34
N ALA A 355 -11.09 -21.93 -22.22
CA ALA A 355 -10.52 -20.63 -21.81
C ALA A 355 -11.48 -19.85 -20.88
N GLU A 356 -12.78 -19.95 -21.13
CA GLU A 356 -13.84 -19.33 -20.32
C GLU A 356 -13.95 -19.98 -18.93
N SER A 357 -13.71 -21.29 -18.82
CA SER A 357 -13.81 -22.03 -17.54
C SER A 357 -12.82 -21.52 -16.48
N VAL A 358 -11.73 -20.86 -16.91
CA VAL A 358 -10.71 -20.30 -16.02
C VAL A 358 -11.15 -18.96 -15.41
N ILE A 359 -12.07 -18.24 -16.06
CA ILE A 359 -12.52 -16.91 -15.63
C ILE A 359 -13.05 -16.90 -14.18
N PRO A 360 -13.93 -17.82 -13.73
CA PRO A 360 -14.37 -17.88 -12.33
C PRO A 360 -13.23 -18.10 -11.33
N LEU A 361 -12.25 -18.95 -11.66
CA LEU A 361 -11.08 -19.16 -10.80
C LEU A 361 -10.25 -17.87 -10.68
N LEU A 362 -10.03 -17.17 -11.79
CA LEU A 362 -9.28 -15.92 -11.78
C LEU A 362 -10.04 -14.80 -11.03
N ASN A 363 -11.38 -14.76 -11.10
CA ASN A 363 -12.21 -13.90 -10.25
C ASN A 363 -12.02 -14.25 -8.77
N LYS A 364 -12.00 -15.54 -8.43
CA LYS A 364 -11.80 -15.99 -7.06
C LYS A 364 -10.43 -15.57 -6.53
N ILE A 365 -9.38 -15.64 -7.35
CA ILE A 365 -8.06 -15.11 -7.00
C ILE A 365 -8.14 -13.61 -6.70
N ASP A 366 -8.83 -12.81 -7.53
CA ASP A 366 -8.96 -11.37 -7.28
C ASP A 366 -9.79 -11.08 -6.01
N GLU A 367 -10.88 -11.82 -5.77
CA GLU A 367 -11.71 -11.72 -4.56
C GLU A 367 -10.90 -12.03 -3.29
N LEU A 368 -10.11 -13.11 -3.32
CA LEU A 368 -9.26 -13.50 -2.19
C LEU A 368 -8.16 -12.46 -1.94
N LYS A 369 -7.60 -11.86 -3.00
CA LYS A 369 -6.62 -10.77 -2.85
C LYS A 369 -7.22 -9.52 -2.18
N GLN A 370 -8.53 -9.29 -2.27
CA GLN A 370 -9.20 -8.16 -1.64
C GLN A 370 -9.45 -8.37 -0.14
N LYS A 371 -9.32 -9.59 0.39
CA LYS A 371 -9.58 -9.86 1.81
C LYS A 371 -8.47 -9.38 2.75
N ASP A 372 -7.24 -9.27 2.24
CA ASP A 372 -6.04 -8.85 2.97
C ASP A 372 -5.81 -9.59 4.32
N ASP A 373 -6.31 -10.82 4.43
CA ASP A 373 -6.19 -11.68 5.62
C ASP A 373 -5.10 -12.76 5.48
N GLY A 374 -4.43 -12.84 4.32
CA GLY A 374 -3.25 -13.67 4.11
C GLY A 374 -2.91 -13.94 2.64
N PHE A 375 -1.86 -14.74 2.42
CA PHE A 375 -1.38 -15.07 1.09
C PHE A 375 -2.20 -16.17 0.42
N ILE A 376 -2.27 -16.10 -0.92
CA ILE A 376 -2.84 -17.15 -1.76
C ILE A 376 -1.73 -18.07 -2.23
N TYR A 377 -1.91 -19.38 -2.07
CA TYR A 377 -1.02 -20.42 -2.58
C TYR A 377 -1.76 -21.31 -3.59
N ILE A 378 -1.39 -21.20 -4.86
CA ILE A 378 -1.93 -22.03 -5.94
C ILE A 378 -0.96 -23.14 -6.31
N HIS A 379 -1.45 -24.36 -6.40
CA HIS A 379 -0.59 -25.51 -6.65
C HIS A 379 -1.26 -26.57 -7.52
N CYS A 380 -0.42 -27.44 -8.08
CA CYS A 380 -0.82 -28.73 -8.63
C CYS A 380 0.03 -29.79 -7.92
N HIS A 381 0.40 -30.88 -8.60
CA HIS A 381 1.42 -31.78 -8.06
C HIS A 381 2.81 -31.12 -8.01
N GLY A 382 3.35 -30.74 -9.18
CA GLY A 382 4.73 -30.24 -9.30
C GLY A 382 4.89 -28.72 -9.20
N GLY A 383 3.79 -27.96 -9.29
CA GLY A 383 3.82 -26.50 -9.43
C GLY A 383 4.28 -26.00 -10.80
N VAL A 384 4.20 -26.85 -11.84
CA VAL A 384 4.78 -26.57 -13.16
C VAL A 384 3.70 -26.49 -14.25
N GLY A 385 3.12 -27.60 -14.72
CA GLY A 385 2.19 -27.60 -15.86
C GLY A 385 0.87 -26.88 -15.58
N ARG A 386 -0.03 -27.51 -14.82
CA ARG A 386 -1.37 -26.96 -14.48
C ARG A 386 -1.28 -25.59 -13.81
N THR A 387 -0.42 -25.47 -12.81
CA THR A 387 -0.12 -24.19 -12.14
C THR A 387 0.37 -23.15 -13.13
N GLY A 388 1.33 -23.50 -14.00
CA GLY A 388 1.85 -22.60 -15.04
C GLY A 388 0.79 -22.11 -16.00
N VAL A 389 -0.16 -22.96 -16.40
CA VAL A 389 -1.30 -22.55 -17.25
C VAL A 389 -2.16 -21.49 -16.56
N ILE A 390 -2.58 -21.73 -15.32
CA ILE A 390 -3.42 -20.78 -14.59
C ILE A 390 -2.67 -19.48 -14.29
N ILE A 391 -1.39 -19.56 -13.89
CA ILE A 391 -0.57 -18.38 -13.65
C ILE A 391 -0.34 -17.57 -14.92
N ALA A 392 -0.12 -18.22 -16.07
CA ALA A 392 -0.01 -17.53 -17.35
C ALA A 392 -1.32 -16.81 -17.72
N CYS A 393 -2.47 -17.44 -17.51
CA CYS A 393 -3.78 -16.81 -17.74
C CYS A 393 -4.01 -15.63 -16.79
N TYR A 394 -3.66 -15.79 -15.51
CA TYR A 394 -3.73 -14.71 -14.51
C TYR A 394 -2.86 -13.52 -14.91
N LEU A 395 -1.59 -13.76 -15.24
CA LEU A 395 -0.65 -12.72 -15.66
C LEU A 395 -1.09 -12.06 -16.97
N ALA A 396 -1.56 -12.84 -17.94
CA ALA A 396 -2.05 -12.32 -19.21
C ALA A 396 -3.22 -11.35 -19.03
N ARG A 397 -4.17 -11.70 -18.14
CA ARG A 397 -5.30 -10.84 -17.77
C ARG A 397 -4.82 -9.59 -17.02
N ARG A 398 -3.99 -9.75 -15.99
CA ARG A 398 -3.55 -8.66 -15.11
C ARG A 398 -2.67 -7.63 -15.83
N LEU A 399 -1.77 -8.10 -16.69
CA LEU A 399 -0.79 -7.26 -17.41
C LEU A 399 -1.27 -6.91 -18.83
N LYS A 400 -2.52 -7.25 -19.20
CA LYS A 400 -3.11 -6.98 -20.52
C LYS A 400 -2.25 -7.48 -21.69
N ILE A 401 -1.59 -8.62 -21.50
CA ILE A 401 -0.64 -9.22 -22.44
C ILE A 401 -1.31 -9.52 -23.77
N LYS A 402 -0.61 -9.19 -24.87
CA LYS A 402 -1.15 -9.34 -26.23
C LYS A 402 -0.67 -10.58 -26.94
N THR A 403 0.44 -11.17 -26.49
CA THR A 403 1.08 -12.28 -27.19
C THR A 403 1.45 -13.42 -26.25
N LEU A 404 1.40 -14.66 -26.76
CA LEU A 404 1.85 -15.84 -26.04
C LEU A 404 3.32 -15.70 -25.61
N LYS A 405 4.18 -15.17 -26.50
CA LYS A 405 5.61 -15.00 -26.25
C LYS A 405 5.85 -14.18 -24.97
N GLU A 406 5.19 -13.05 -24.85
CA GLU A 406 5.27 -12.16 -23.69
C GLU A 406 4.76 -12.84 -22.41
N ALA A 407 3.63 -13.54 -22.47
CA ALA A 407 3.10 -14.28 -21.31
C ALA A 407 4.08 -15.36 -20.82
N LEU A 408 4.68 -16.11 -21.75
CA LEU A 408 5.65 -17.15 -21.42
C LEU A 408 6.96 -16.58 -20.89
N GLU A 409 7.42 -15.44 -21.40
CA GLU A 409 8.62 -14.76 -20.92
C GLU A 409 8.44 -14.34 -19.45
N ILE A 410 7.34 -13.67 -19.11
CA ILE A 410 7.04 -13.24 -17.74
C ILE A 410 6.86 -14.45 -16.82
N LEU A 411 6.12 -15.47 -17.25
CA LEU A 411 5.92 -16.70 -16.48
C LEU A 411 7.25 -17.40 -16.17
N ARG A 412 8.11 -17.57 -17.19
CA ARG A 412 9.40 -18.25 -17.04
C ARG A 412 10.37 -17.45 -16.18
N ASN A 413 10.36 -16.13 -16.29
CA ASN A 413 11.15 -15.26 -15.42
C ASN A 413 10.76 -15.42 -13.94
N LYS A 414 9.46 -15.54 -13.64
CA LYS A 414 8.99 -15.81 -12.27
C LYS A 414 9.35 -17.22 -11.81
N PHE A 415 9.14 -18.21 -12.66
CA PHE A 415 9.48 -19.60 -12.38
C PHE A 415 10.99 -19.84 -12.21
N ALA A 416 11.86 -19.00 -12.78
CA ALA A 416 13.31 -19.09 -12.62
C ALA A 416 13.76 -18.98 -11.15
N ALA A 417 12.93 -18.41 -10.26
CA ALA A 417 13.17 -18.41 -8.82
C ALA A 417 12.97 -19.80 -8.17
N MET A 418 12.21 -20.69 -8.80
CA MET A 418 11.94 -22.04 -8.30
C MET A 418 13.11 -22.98 -8.62
N PRO A 419 13.64 -23.77 -7.68
CA PRO A 419 14.76 -24.68 -7.91
C PRO A 419 14.54 -25.68 -9.06
N LYS A 420 13.30 -26.14 -9.26
CA LYS A 420 12.90 -27.01 -10.39
C LYS A 420 13.16 -26.39 -11.77
N SER A 421 13.30 -25.07 -11.88
CA SER A 421 13.58 -24.40 -13.16
C SER A 421 14.91 -24.80 -13.81
N ALA A 422 15.85 -25.32 -13.02
CA ALA A 422 17.12 -25.81 -13.53
C ALA A 422 16.98 -27.04 -14.46
N TYR A 423 15.88 -27.79 -14.37
CA TYR A 423 15.68 -29.04 -15.12
C TYR A 423 14.25 -29.25 -15.65
N ARG A 424 13.32 -28.32 -15.41
CA ARG A 424 11.92 -28.38 -15.87
C ARG A 424 11.58 -27.15 -16.70
N ARG A 425 10.69 -27.29 -17.67
CA ARG A 425 10.12 -26.19 -18.47
C ARG A 425 8.71 -25.87 -17.97
N ILE A 426 8.35 -24.58 -17.99
CA ILE A 426 6.99 -24.09 -17.70
C ILE A 426 6.40 -23.34 -18.92
N PRO A 427 5.12 -23.59 -19.28
CA PRO A 427 4.35 -24.80 -18.95
C PRO A 427 5.01 -26.07 -19.56
N GLU A 428 4.47 -27.26 -19.28
CA GLU A 428 5.13 -28.53 -19.58
C GLU A 428 4.89 -29.04 -21.01
N THR A 429 3.77 -28.68 -21.65
CA THR A 429 3.37 -29.22 -22.96
C THR A 429 3.00 -28.12 -23.97
N GLU A 430 3.07 -28.44 -25.27
CA GLU A 430 2.63 -27.54 -26.34
C GLU A 430 1.11 -27.29 -26.30
N GLU A 431 0.33 -28.28 -25.86
CA GLU A 431 -1.12 -28.15 -25.65
C GLU A 431 -1.44 -27.07 -24.62
N GLN A 432 -0.66 -27.00 -23.53
CA GLN A 432 -0.77 -25.96 -22.51
C GLN A 432 -0.43 -24.56 -23.06
N GLU A 433 0.61 -24.45 -23.89
CA GLU A 433 0.95 -23.18 -24.56
C GLU A 433 -0.17 -22.75 -25.52
N GLY A 434 -0.75 -23.69 -26.28
CA GLY A 434 -1.90 -23.44 -27.15
C GLY A 434 -3.15 -22.97 -26.39
N PHE A 435 -3.40 -23.53 -25.20
CA PHE A 435 -4.49 -23.06 -24.33
C PHE A 435 -4.27 -21.62 -23.87
N ILE A 436 -3.05 -21.27 -23.41
CA ILE A 436 -2.72 -19.90 -23.00
C ILE A 436 -2.90 -18.93 -24.17
N GLU A 437 -2.49 -19.31 -25.37
CA GLU A 437 -2.71 -18.49 -26.57
C GLU A 437 -4.19 -18.25 -26.85
N ASN A 438 -5.02 -19.30 -26.72
CA ASN A 438 -6.47 -19.19 -26.89
C ASN A 438 -7.10 -18.30 -25.80
N PHE A 439 -6.64 -18.39 -24.56
CA PHE A 439 -7.08 -17.50 -23.49
C PHE A 439 -6.69 -16.03 -23.76
N ILE A 440 -5.45 -15.78 -24.21
CA ILE A 440 -4.98 -14.45 -24.62
C ILE A 440 -5.84 -13.90 -25.76
N LYS A 441 -6.19 -14.73 -26.75
CA LYS A 441 -7.11 -14.35 -27.83
C LYS A 441 -8.48 -13.97 -27.25
N LEU A 442 -9.07 -14.82 -26.39
CA LEU A 442 -10.35 -14.57 -25.74
C LEU A 442 -10.38 -13.22 -25.02
N ILE A 443 -9.43 -12.94 -24.14
CA ILE A 443 -9.43 -11.66 -23.40
C ILE A 443 -9.16 -10.47 -24.33
N ASN A 444 -8.47 -10.66 -25.45
CA ASN A 444 -8.20 -9.57 -26.39
C ASN A 444 -9.32 -9.34 -27.43
N THR A 445 -10.14 -10.34 -27.74
CA THR A 445 -11.29 -10.24 -28.66
C THR A 445 -12.60 -9.96 -27.93
N ASP A 446 -12.78 -10.52 -26.73
CA ASP A 446 -13.96 -10.30 -25.89
C ASP A 446 -13.78 -9.03 -25.05
N LYS A 447 -14.35 -7.93 -25.57
CA LYS A 447 -14.40 -6.65 -24.85
C LYS A 447 -15.13 -6.79 -23.51
N ASP A 448 -16.10 -7.69 -23.37
CA ASP A 448 -16.93 -7.83 -22.16
C ASP A 448 -16.24 -8.62 -21.04
N ALA A 449 -15.40 -9.61 -21.37
CA ALA A 449 -14.58 -10.32 -20.38
C ALA A 449 -13.54 -9.39 -19.73
N ASN A 450 -12.81 -8.59 -20.52
CA ASN A 450 -11.88 -7.58 -19.98
C ASN A 450 -12.60 -6.47 -19.19
N ARG A 451 -13.81 -6.07 -19.62
CA ARG A 451 -14.63 -5.07 -18.94
C ARG A 451 -15.03 -5.50 -17.54
N LYS A 452 -15.40 -6.77 -17.33
CA LYS A 452 -15.90 -7.24 -16.03
C LYS A 452 -14.84 -7.14 -14.92
N PHE A 453 -13.56 -7.32 -15.26
CA PHE A 453 -12.42 -7.23 -14.34
C PHE A 453 -11.94 -5.79 -14.10
N ASP A 454 -11.88 -4.95 -15.14
CA ASP A 454 -11.61 -3.52 -14.97
C ASP A 454 -12.75 -2.83 -14.20
N TYR A 455 -13.98 -3.33 -14.26
CA TYR A 455 -15.16 -2.70 -13.65
C TYR A 455 -15.13 -2.68 -12.12
N GLN A 456 -14.68 -3.75 -11.46
CA GLN A 456 -14.54 -3.76 -9.99
C GLN A 456 -13.47 -2.78 -9.51
N ARG A 457 -12.31 -2.77 -10.20
CA ARG A 457 -11.24 -1.80 -9.91
C ARG A 457 -11.72 -0.36 -10.13
N ILE A 458 -12.44 -0.11 -11.22
CA ILE A 458 -12.96 1.22 -11.51
C ILE A 458 -14.02 1.64 -10.49
N ASN A 459 -14.88 0.72 -10.03
CA ASN A 459 -15.81 1.01 -8.93
C ASN A 459 -15.04 1.39 -7.66
N ASP A 460 -14.01 0.63 -7.31
CA ASP A 460 -13.14 0.93 -6.17
C ASP A 460 -12.47 2.30 -6.29
N TYR A 461 -11.99 2.69 -7.47
CA TYR A 461 -11.37 4.00 -7.70
C TYR A 461 -12.37 5.15 -7.73
N ILE A 462 -13.60 4.91 -8.19
CA ILE A 462 -14.69 5.88 -8.11
C ILE A 462 -15.10 6.09 -6.64
N ARG A 463 -15.23 5.01 -5.87
CA ARG A 463 -15.44 5.10 -4.41
C ARG A 463 -14.28 5.81 -3.74
N GLY A 464 -13.05 5.46 -4.11
CA GLY A 464 -11.82 6.04 -3.59
C GLY A 464 -11.76 7.53 -3.82
N SER A 465 -12.07 7.99 -5.04
CA SER A 465 -12.11 9.42 -5.37
C SER A 465 -13.11 10.18 -4.51
N LEU A 466 -14.37 9.73 -4.42
CA LEU A 466 -15.37 10.44 -3.62
C LEU A 466 -15.12 10.37 -2.11
N MET A 467 -14.67 9.22 -1.59
CA MET A 467 -14.35 9.06 -0.16
C MET A 467 -13.04 9.77 0.22
N GLY A 468 -12.04 9.78 -0.66
CA GLY A 468 -10.80 10.52 -0.48
C GLY A 468 -11.06 12.03 -0.49
N GLY A 469 -11.92 12.50 -1.41
CA GLY A 469 -12.39 13.89 -1.40
C GLY A 469 -13.09 14.25 -0.09
N ALA A 470 -14.00 13.40 0.39
CA ALA A 470 -14.67 13.60 1.68
C ALA A 470 -13.72 13.56 2.88
N ALA A 471 -12.68 12.73 2.84
CA ALA A 471 -11.65 12.70 3.88
C ALA A 471 -10.80 13.98 3.91
N GLY A 472 -10.38 14.47 2.74
CA GLY A 472 -9.64 15.71 2.62
C GLY A 472 -10.45 16.93 3.05
N ASP A 473 -11.71 16.98 2.63
CA ASP A 473 -12.71 17.95 3.10
C ASP A 473 -12.82 17.90 4.63
N ALA A 474 -13.16 16.75 5.23
CA ALA A 474 -13.39 16.65 6.67
C ALA A 474 -12.15 17.03 7.52
N LEU A 475 -10.96 16.66 7.05
CA LEU A 475 -9.70 17.03 7.72
C LEU A 475 -9.46 18.54 7.63
N GLY A 476 -9.61 19.13 6.44
CA GLY A 476 -9.40 20.55 6.20
C GLY A 476 -10.47 21.44 6.82
N TYR A 477 -11.72 20.98 6.91
CA TYR A 477 -12.87 21.75 7.42
C TYR A 477 -12.69 22.12 8.90
N SER A 478 -12.01 21.25 9.65
CA SER A 478 -11.67 21.49 11.06
C SER A 478 -10.71 22.69 11.25
N ILE A 479 -10.04 23.14 10.19
CA ILE A 479 -8.99 24.15 10.21
C ILE A 479 -9.09 25.24 9.13
N GLU A 480 -10.12 25.23 8.28
CA GLU A 480 -10.32 26.11 7.10
C GLU A 480 -10.00 27.60 7.35
N PHE A 481 -10.39 28.16 8.50
CA PHE A 481 -10.16 29.58 8.83
C PHE A 481 -8.96 29.84 9.76
N MET A 482 -8.15 28.82 10.02
CA MET A 482 -6.97 28.92 10.88
C MET A 482 -5.75 29.35 10.06
N SER A 483 -4.96 30.29 10.58
CA SER A 483 -3.61 30.49 10.05
C SER A 483 -2.75 29.29 10.39
N ARG A 484 -1.74 28.99 9.57
CA ARG A 484 -0.78 27.90 9.81
C ARG A 484 -0.17 27.97 11.20
N ARG A 485 0.18 29.17 11.68
CA ARG A 485 0.67 29.36 13.05
C ARG A 485 -0.34 28.84 14.09
N SER A 486 -1.62 29.09 13.88
CA SER A 486 -2.69 28.63 14.78
C SER A 486 -2.90 27.12 14.68
N ILE A 487 -2.78 26.54 13.48
CA ILE A 487 -2.83 25.09 13.26
C ILE A 487 -1.70 24.43 14.05
N LEU A 488 -0.46 24.87 13.85
CA LEU A 488 0.71 24.33 14.54
C LEU A 488 0.63 24.52 16.06
N ASN A 489 0.11 25.65 16.53
CA ASN A 489 -0.10 25.88 17.97
C ASN A 489 -1.15 24.93 18.57
N LYS A 490 -2.17 24.53 17.81
CA LYS A 490 -3.25 23.66 18.29
C LYS A 490 -2.86 22.18 18.22
N TYR A 491 -2.22 21.75 17.13
CA TYR A 491 -1.99 20.33 16.85
C TYR A 491 -0.51 19.89 16.94
N GLY A 492 0.42 20.83 17.08
CA GLY A 492 1.86 20.54 17.14
C GLY A 492 2.58 20.78 15.79
N PRO A 493 3.88 20.46 15.72
CA PRO A 493 4.74 20.81 14.57
C PRO A 493 4.32 20.16 13.26
N GLU A 494 3.64 19.01 13.31
CA GLU A 494 3.13 18.28 12.14
C GLU A 494 1.78 18.82 11.63
N GLY A 495 1.17 19.78 12.35
CA GLY A 495 -0.18 20.25 12.05
C GLY A 495 -1.26 19.21 12.38
N ILE A 496 -2.44 19.33 11.76
CA ILE A 496 -3.52 18.36 11.97
C ILE A 496 -3.17 17.05 11.26
N THR A 497 -3.16 15.93 11.99
CA THR A 497 -2.78 14.60 11.49
C THR A 497 -3.89 13.55 11.62
N THR A 498 -4.98 13.87 12.33
CA THR A 498 -6.12 12.99 12.58
C THR A 498 -7.42 13.80 12.56
N PHE A 499 -8.54 13.15 12.27
CA PHE A 499 -9.84 13.81 12.24
C PHE A 499 -10.24 14.40 13.60
N GLU A 500 -10.74 15.64 13.62
CA GLU A 500 -11.54 16.13 14.74
C GLU A 500 -12.95 15.56 14.64
N LEU A 501 -13.33 14.74 15.63
CA LEU A 501 -14.65 14.10 15.65
C LEU A 501 -15.66 14.95 16.42
N ASN A 502 -16.87 15.05 15.88
CA ASN A 502 -18.00 15.65 16.58
C ASN A 502 -18.51 14.75 17.73
N ARG A 503 -19.54 15.21 18.44
CA ARG A 503 -20.12 14.47 19.59
C ARG A 503 -20.70 13.09 19.23
N LYS A 504 -20.98 12.82 17.95
CA LYS A 504 -21.44 11.53 17.44
C LYS A 504 -20.27 10.63 17.00
N GLY A 505 -19.03 11.08 17.16
CA GLY A 505 -17.84 10.36 16.72
C GLY A 505 -17.65 10.38 15.21
N LYS A 506 -18.17 11.40 14.51
CA LYS A 506 -18.05 11.55 13.05
C LYS A 506 -17.14 12.74 12.70
N ALA A 507 -16.31 12.56 11.68
CA ALA A 507 -15.57 13.63 11.02
C ALA A 507 -16.54 14.36 10.07
N GLU A 508 -16.79 15.64 10.34
CA GLU A 508 -17.80 16.43 9.62
C GLU A 508 -17.26 16.92 8.27
N VAL A 509 -18.08 16.83 7.23
CA VAL A 509 -17.75 17.33 5.88
C VAL A 509 -18.36 18.71 5.63
N SER A 510 -17.78 19.49 4.72
CA SER A 510 -18.21 20.86 4.37
C SER A 510 -19.21 20.89 3.20
N ASP A 511 -19.48 22.08 2.65
CA ASP A 511 -20.26 22.21 1.41
C ASP A 511 -19.58 21.56 0.20
N ASP A 512 -18.28 21.32 0.25
CA ASP A 512 -17.49 20.63 -0.77
C ASP A 512 -18.05 19.24 -1.07
N THR A 513 -18.10 18.37 -0.05
CA THR A 513 -18.68 17.04 -0.17
C THR A 513 -20.17 17.11 -0.48
N GLN A 514 -20.93 17.98 0.22
CA GLN A 514 -22.37 18.06 -0.01
C GLN A 514 -22.69 18.40 -1.48
N MET A 515 -22.08 19.46 -2.02
CA MET A 515 -22.30 19.86 -3.40
C MET A 515 -21.77 18.83 -4.41
N THR A 516 -20.68 18.12 -4.08
CA THR A 516 -20.19 16.97 -4.88
C THR A 516 -21.27 15.88 -5.03
N LEU A 517 -21.95 15.54 -3.93
CA LEU A 517 -23.04 14.55 -3.95
C LEU A 517 -24.24 15.04 -4.77
N PHE A 518 -24.60 16.33 -4.69
CA PHE A 518 -25.64 16.91 -5.54
C PHE A 518 -25.23 16.93 -7.01
N THR A 519 -23.96 17.17 -7.34
CA THR A 519 -23.43 17.04 -8.71
C THR A 519 -23.63 15.62 -9.23
N ALA A 520 -23.19 14.61 -8.48
CA ALA A 520 -23.34 13.20 -8.86
C ALA A 520 -24.82 12.80 -9.07
N ASN A 521 -25.67 13.10 -8.09
CA ASN A 521 -27.10 12.76 -8.12
C ASN A 521 -27.84 13.48 -9.27
N GLY A 522 -27.54 14.76 -9.49
CA GLY A 522 -28.14 15.55 -10.56
C GLY A 522 -27.88 14.99 -11.95
N MET A 523 -26.64 14.55 -12.22
CA MET A 523 -26.27 13.94 -13.49
C MET A 523 -26.99 12.61 -13.70
N LEU A 524 -27.00 11.76 -12.68
CA LEU A 524 -27.66 10.45 -12.71
C LEU A 524 -29.18 10.56 -12.87
N THR A 525 -29.80 11.55 -12.23
CA THR A 525 -31.21 11.91 -12.45
C THR A 525 -31.44 12.31 -13.91
N GLY A 526 -30.59 13.18 -14.45
CA GLY A 526 -30.66 13.61 -15.85
C GLY A 526 -30.60 12.45 -16.83
N ILE A 527 -29.63 11.56 -16.66
CA ILE A 527 -29.46 10.35 -17.47
C ILE A 527 -30.69 9.44 -17.36
N THR A 528 -31.19 9.24 -16.15
CA THR A 528 -32.38 8.39 -15.90
C THR A 528 -33.61 8.96 -16.59
N ARG A 529 -33.84 10.27 -16.53
CA ARG A 529 -34.95 10.93 -17.23
C ARG A 529 -34.86 10.73 -18.75
N GLY A 530 -33.67 10.86 -19.33
CA GLY A 530 -33.46 10.60 -20.76
C GLY A 530 -33.82 9.17 -21.15
N ARG A 531 -33.40 8.17 -20.36
CA ARG A 531 -33.70 6.75 -20.60
C ARG A 531 -35.16 6.37 -20.37
N MET A 532 -35.84 7.02 -19.43
CA MET A 532 -37.20 6.68 -19.01
C MET A 532 -38.30 7.48 -19.70
N ARG A 533 -38.00 8.65 -20.28
CA ARG A 533 -39.03 9.52 -20.88
C ARG A 533 -38.76 9.89 -22.34
N GLY A 534 -37.61 9.50 -22.89
CA GLY A 534 -37.19 9.91 -24.23
C GLY A 534 -36.90 11.41 -24.38
N ILE A 535 -37.02 12.17 -23.29
CA ILE A 535 -36.75 13.61 -23.22
C ILE A 535 -35.64 13.79 -22.19
N GLY A 536 -34.40 13.87 -22.67
CA GLY A 536 -33.20 14.03 -21.86
C GLY A 536 -32.18 14.95 -22.51
N GLY A 537 -31.58 15.83 -21.72
CA GLY A 537 -30.40 16.61 -22.08
C GLY A 537 -29.11 15.88 -21.72
N ILE A 538 -28.00 16.52 -22.03
CA ILE A 538 -26.65 16.16 -21.57
C ILE A 538 -26.53 16.29 -20.04
N PRO A 539 -25.81 15.38 -19.34
CA PRO A 539 -25.83 15.29 -17.86
C PRO A 539 -25.50 16.58 -17.11
N GLU A 540 -24.53 17.35 -17.58
CA GLU A 540 -24.05 18.59 -16.97
C GLU A 540 -25.13 19.69 -16.91
N THR A 541 -26.14 19.66 -17.79
CA THR A 541 -27.21 20.68 -17.81
C THR A 541 -28.18 20.58 -16.63
N TYR A 542 -28.18 19.45 -15.93
CA TYR A 542 -29.08 19.20 -14.81
C TYR A 542 -28.60 19.78 -13.48
N MET A 543 -27.37 20.29 -13.42
CA MET A 543 -26.77 20.85 -12.19
C MET A 543 -27.58 22.01 -11.63
N ARG A 544 -28.23 22.80 -12.48
CA ARG A 544 -29.06 23.94 -12.05
C ARG A 544 -30.15 23.50 -11.07
N ASN A 545 -30.82 22.38 -11.34
CA ASN A 545 -31.88 21.87 -10.48
C ASN A 545 -31.31 21.17 -9.24
N ALA A 546 -30.21 20.42 -9.38
CA ALA A 546 -29.56 19.78 -8.25
C ALA A 546 -29.02 20.79 -7.23
N TYR A 547 -28.49 21.92 -7.68
CA TYR A 547 -28.01 22.98 -6.78
C TYR A 547 -29.15 23.80 -6.16
N ILE A 548 -30.33 23.89 -6.80
CA ILE A 548 -31.53 24.41 -6.14
C ILE A 548 -31.93 23.49 -4.98
N ASP A 549 -31.89 22.17 -5.20
CA ASP A 549 -32.15 21.21 -4.13
C ASP A 549 -31.13 21.32 -2.99
N TRP A 550 -29.83 21.43 -3.28
CA TRP A 550 -28.81 21.72 -2.27
C TRP A 550 -29.13 23.02 -1.52
N TYR A 551 -29.48 24.10 -2.21
CA TYR A 551 -29.83 25.37 -1.59
C TYR A 551 -31.02 25.26 -0.62
N PHE A 552 -31.99 24.39 -0.89
CA PHE A 552 -33.06 24.10 0.06
C PHE A 552 -32.58 23.38 1.32
N THR A 553 -31.49 22.60 1.26
CA THR A 553 -30.92 21.98 2.46
C THR A 553 -30.09 22.97 3.29
N GLN A 554 -29.62 24.05 2.65
CA GLN A 554 -28.85 25.12 3.30
C GLN A 554 -29.71 26.27 3.86
N THR A 555 -31.03 26.29 3.62
CA THR A 555 -31.91 27.42 3.96
C THR A 555 -33.24 26.99 4.57
N ASP A 556 -33.85 27.88 5.35
CA ASP A 556 -35.22 27.68 5.86
C ASP A 556 -36.30 27.89 4.79
N LYS A 557 -35.91 28.08 3.52
CA LYS A 557 -36.81 28.31 2.38
C LYS A 557 -37.33 27.00 1.76
N HIS A 558 -37.25 25.90 2.50
CA HIS A 558 -37.64 24.58 2.01
C HIS A 558 -39.13 24.55 1.65
N ASP A 559 -39.44 24.26 0.37
CA ASP A 559 -40.82 24.14 -0.11
C ASP A 559 -41.16 22.67 -0.42
N TYR A 560 -41.84 22.01 0.51
CA TYR A 560 -42.28 20.62 0.37
C TYR A 560 -43.29 20.40 -0.77
N ASN A 561 -43.88 21.46 -1.35
CA ASN A 561 -44.76 21.34 -2.52
C ASN A 561 -43.96 21.18 -3.82
N ILE A 562 -42.69 21.59 -3.83
CA ILE A 562 -41.80 21.38 -4.97
C ILE A 562 -41.24 19.96 -4.87
N ARG A 563 -41.57 19.13 -5.85
CA ARG A 563 -41.04 17.77 -5.95
C ARG A 563 -39.49 17.81 -6.01
N PRO A 564 -38.77 17.01 -5.21
CA PRO A 564 -37.31 16.95 -5.25
C PRO A 564 -36.82 16.57 -6.65
N PHE A 565 -35.71 17.17 -7.06
CA PHE A 565 -34.96 16.77 -8.24
C PHE A 565 -33.93 15.68 -7.92
N THR A 566 -33.34 15.69 -6.73
CA THR A 566 -32.43 14.66 -6.24
C THR A 566 -33.04 13.91 -5.07
N TRP A 567 -32.75 12.60 -4.94
CA TRP A 567 -33.27 11.81 -3.82
C TRP A 567 -32.58 12.11 -2.48
N ILE A 568 -31.46 12.85 -2.50
CA ILE A 568 -30.72 13.24 -1.30
C ILE A 568 -31.23 14.55 -0.67
N ARG A 569 -32.08 15.34 -1.36
CA ARG A 569 -32.53 16.66 -0.88
C ARG A 569 -33.16 16.61 0.51
N ASP A 570 -34.04 15.65 0.73
CA ASP A 570 -34.88 15.58 1.94
C ASP A 570 -34.27 14.70 3.04
N LEU A 571 -32.99 14.31 2.90
CA LEU A 571 -32.27 13.56 3.93
C LEU A 571 -31.89 14.50 5.09
N PRO A 572 -32.16 14.14 6.35
CA PRO A 572 -31.79 14.95 7.51
C PRO A 572 -30.30 15.27 7.57
N ASP A 573 -29.45 14.31 7.18
CA ASP A 573 -27.99 14.46 7.18
C ASP A 573 -27.50 15.54 6.19
N MET A 574 -28.30 15.89 5.17
CA MET A 574 -27.99 16.96 4.22
C MET A 574 -28.45 18.35 4.69
N ALA A 575 -29.29 18.42 5.74
CA ALA A 575 -29.88 19.66 6.26
C ALA A 575 -29.00 20.34 7.32
N HIS A 576 -27.69 20.22 7.19
CA HIS A 576 -26.70 20.89 8.03
C HIS A 576 -25.99 21.97 7.21
N ARG A 577 -26.04 23.23 7.68
CA ARG A 577 -25.35 24.35 7.04
C ARG A 577 -23.86 24.29 7.39
N ARG A 578 -23.03 23.90 6.41
CA ARG A 578 -21.59 23.67 6.58
C ARG A 578 -20.79 24.67 5.73
N ALA A 579 -20.60 25.87 6.27
CA ALA A 579 -19.83 26.96 5.66
C ALA A 579 -20.13 27.37 4.19
N PRO A 580 -21.38 27.30 3.68
CA PRO A 580 -21.63 27.50 2.25
C PRO A 580 -21.19 28.88 1.76
N GLY A 581 -20.36 28.88 0.70
CA GLY A 581 -19.86 30.11 0.09
C GLY A 581 -20.99 31.04 -0.40
N THR A 582 -20.88 32.34 -0.10
CA THR A 582 -21.89 33.34 -0.49
C THR A 582 -22.15 33.41 -2.00
N THR A 583 -21.13 33.12 -2.83
CA THR A 583 -21.27 33.01 -4.28
C THR A 583 -22.23 31.88 -4.66
N CYS A 584 -22.04 30.69 -4.09
CA CYS A 584 -22.90 29.53 -4.33
C CYS A 584 -24.34 29.81 -3.88
N MET A 585 -24.52 30.38 -2.69
CA MET A 585 -25.84 30.72 -2.14
C MET A 585 -26.60 31.71 -3.03
N ASN A 586 -25.95 32.82 -3.43
CA ASN A 586 -26.55 33.82 -4.30
C ASN A 586 -26.84 33.27 -5.70
N ALA A 587 -25.95 32.42 -6.24
CA ALA A 587 -26.18 31.78 -7.53
C ALA A 587 -27.41 30.87 -7.47
N CYS A 588 -27.52 30.01 -6.46
CA CYS A 588 -28.64 29.08 -6.32
C CYS A 588 -29.97 29.80 -6.08
N GLU A 589 -29.97 30.89 -5.32
CA GLU A 589 -31.16 31.74 -5.17
C GLU A 589 -31.62 32.34 -6.50
N ASN A 590 -30.68 32.79 -7.35
CA ASN A 590 -31.02 33.26 -8.70
C ASN A 590 -31.58 32.13 -9.57
N LEU A 591 -30.99 30.93 -9.50
CA LEU A 591 -31.50 29.76 -10.23
C LEU A 591 -32.93 29.40 -9.82
N LEU A 592 -33.22 29.41 -8.51
CA LEU A 592 -34.55 29.16 -7.95
C LEU A 592 -35.60 30.13 -8.51
N HIS A 593 -35.23 31.40 -8.67
CA HIS A 593 -36.12 32.43 -9.22
C HIS A 593 -36.06 32.55 -10.75
N HIS A 594 -35.45 31.58 -11.44
CA HIS A 594 -35.26 31.58 -12.89
C HIS A 594 -34.57 32.86 -13.43
N ARG A 595 -33.70 33.47 -12.63
CA ARG A 595 -32.88 34.62 -13.00
C ARG A 595 -31.51 34.16 -13.50
N ASP A 596 -30.90 34.99 -14.33
CA ASP A 596 -29.51 34.79 -14.74
C ASP A 596 -28.57 34.96 -13.55
N VAL A 597 -27.67 34.00 -13.36
CA VAL A 597 -26.58 34.10 -12.39
C VAL A 597 -25.55 35.09 -12.94
N LYS A 598 -25.39 36.23 -12.28
CA LYS A 598 -24.44 37.28 -12.63
C LYS A 598 -23.50 37.54 -11.45
N ASN A 599 -22.22 37.22 -11.62
CA ASN A 599 -21.14 37.59 -10.71
C ASN A 599 -19.83 37.63 -11.50
N ASN A 600 -18.72 37.90 -10.81
CA ASN A 600 -17.37 37.78 -11.36
C ASN A 600 -16.48 37.00 -10.37
N SER A 601 -17.05 35.97 -9.73
CA SER A 601 -16.40 35.23 -8.66
C SER A 601 -15.40 34.22 -9.20
N LYS A 602 -14.20 34.24 -8.62
CA LYS A 602 -13.12 33.28 -8.85
C LYS A 602 -13.10 32.13 -7.83
N GLY A 603 -14.03 32.10 -6.87
CA GLY A 603 -13.99 31.15 -5.76
C GLY A 603 -13.78 29.69 -6.19
N CYS A 604 -13.06 28.93 -5.36
CA CYS A 604 -12.83 27.48 -5.49
C CYS A 604 -14.13 26.65 -5.56
N GLY A 605 -15.25 27.23 -5.08
CA GLY A 605 -16.60 26.67 -5.10
C GLY A 605 -17.00 25.93 -6.39
N GLY A 606 -16.48 26.36 -7.53
CA GLY A 606 -16.70 25.70 -8.82
C GLY A 606 -15.97 24.36 -8.99
N ILE A 607 -14.68 24.29 -8.65
CA ILE A 607 -13.82 23.13 -8.90
C ILE A 607 -14.01 22.02 -7.86
N MET A 608 -14.23 22.36 -6.59
CA MET A 608 -14.29 21.39 -5.47
C MET A 608 -15.30 20.25 -5.66
N ARG A 609 -16.29 20.45 -6.53
CA ARG A 609 -17.43 19.56 -6.72
C ARG A 609 -17.58 18.93 -8.10
N VAL A 610 -16.53 19.02 -8.94
CA VAL A 610 -16.60 18.59 -10.34
C VAL A 610 -16.14 17.14 -10.58
N ALA A 611 -15.46 16.52 -9.61
CA ALA A 611 -14.94 15.16 -9.73
C ALA A 611 -15.94 14.13 -10.30
N PRO A 612 -17.24 14.12 -9.90
CA PRO A 612 -18.22 13.18 -10.43
C PRO A 612 -18.32 13.14 -11.97
N MET A 613 -18.07 14.25 -12.66
CA MET A 613 -18.15 14.29 -14.12
C MET A 613 -17.03 13.45 -14.76
N GLY A 614 -15.80 13.55 -14.23
CA GLY A 614 -14.68 12.74 -14.69
C GLY A 614 -14.90 11.26 -14.39
N LEU A 615 -15.40 10.95 -13.19
CA LEU A 615 -15.71 9.59 -12.74
C LEU A 615 -16.78 8.91 -13.59
N LEU A 616 -17.88 9.62 -13.88
CA LEU A 616 -18.97 9.12 -14.74
C LEU A 616 -18.44 8.74 -16.13
N LEU A 617 -17.62 9.61 -16.73
CA LEU A 617 -17.10 9.41 -18.08
C LEU A 617 -16.00 8.36 -18.14
N ALA A 618 -15.19 8.22 -17.09
CA ALA A 618 -14.20 7.14 -16.98
C ALA A 618 -14.90 5.78 -16.93
N CYS A 619 -15.99 5.69 -16.15
CA CYS A 619 -16.82 4.49 -16.12
C CYS A 619 -17.48 4.22 -17.47
N ASP A 620 -18.01 5.23 -18.15
CA ASP A 620 -18.59 5.10 -19.48
C ASP A 620 -17.59 4.55 -20.50
N MET A 621 -16.36 5.10 -20.51
CA MET A 621 -15.27 4.61 -21.34
C MET A 621 -14.96 3.15 -21.05
N ALA A 622 -14.81 2.79 -19.78
CA ALA A 622 -14.49 1.43 -19.39
C ALA A 622 -15.57 0.45 -19.81
N ARG A 623 -16.84 0.75 -19.52
CA ARG A 623 -17.99 -0.12 -19.83
C ARG A 623 -18.25 -0.25 -21.32
N ASN A 624 -18.13 0.82 -22.08
CA ASN A 624 -18.54 0.85 -23.48
C ASN A 624 -17.34 0.73 -24.44
N GLY A 625 -16.10 0.71 -23.92
CA GLY A 625 -14.87 0.76 -24.71
C GLY A 625 -14.73 2.05 -25.53
N ARG A 626 -15.59 3.03 -25.27
CA ARG A 626 -15.63 4.36 -25.87
C ARG A 626 -16.32 5.30 -24.88
N CYS A 627 -15.81 6.52 -24.75
CA CYS A 627 -16.50 7.57 -24.01
C CYS A 627 -17.57 8.20 -24.91
N SER A 628 -18.74 8.49 -24.37
CA SER A 628 -19.77 9.27 -25.05
C SER A 628 -19.35 10.72 -25.33
N TYR A 629 -18.28 11.19 -24.67
CA TYR A 629 -17.72 12.52 -24.80
C TYR A 629 -16.37 12.47 -25.51
N SER A 630 -16.13 13.43 -26.39
CA SER A 630 -14.74 13.76 -26.76
C SER A 630 -14.05 14.44 -25.58
N ILE A 631 -12.72 14.43 -25.53
CA ILE A 631 -11.94 15.12 -24.48
C ILE A 631 -12.33 16.60 -24.40
N LYS A 632 -12.51 17.27 -25.54
CA LYS A 632 -12.97 18.67 -25.60
C LYS A 632 -14.34 18.84 -24.93
N ARG A 633 -15.30 17.97 -25.26
CA ARG A 633 -16.65 18.02 -24.72
C ARG A 633 -16.68 17.75 -23.21
N MET A 634 -15.85 16.83 -22.75
CA MET A 634 -15.69 16.52 -21.32
C MET A 634 -15.16 17.71 -20.54
N PHE A 635 -14.13 18.37 -21.09
CA PHE A 635 -13.58 19.59 -20.51
C PHE A 635 -14.64 20.69 -20.42
N GLU A 636 -15.41 20.90 -21.49
CA GLU A 636 -16.55 21.84 -21.52
C GLU A 636 -17.59 21.51 -20.46
N ALA A 637 -17.90 20.22 -20.27
CA ALA A 637 -18.88 19.78 -19.28
C ALA A 637 -18.43 20.07 -17.85
N GLY A 638 -17.17 19.77 -17.52
CA GLY A 638 -16.57 20.13 -16.22
C GLY A 638 -16.58 21.63 -15.97
N ALA A 639 -16.16 22.41 -16.97
CA ALA A 639 -16.19 23.87 -16.91
C ALA A 639 -17.63 24.39 -16.72
N TYR A 640 -18.60 23.84 -17.44
CA TYR A 640 -20.00 24.24 -17.32
C TYR A 640 -20.57 24.02 -15.91
N ILE A 641 -20.27 22.88 -15.28
CA ILE A 641 -20.72 22.54 -13.91
C ILE A 641 -20.30 23.62 -12.90
N ALA A 642 -19.06 24.11 -13.01
CA ALA A 642 -18.55 25.21 -12.20
C ALA A 642 -19.20 26.55 -12.60
N GLU A 643 -19.30 26.80 -13.91
CA GLU A 643 -19.85 28.03 -14.49
C GLU A 643 -21.31 28.29 -14.09
N VAL A 644 -22.08 27.26 -13.72
CA VAL A 644 -23.45 27.41 -13.19
C VAL A 644 -23.50 28.40 -12.02
N THR A 645 -22.44 28.50 -11.22
CA THR A 645 -22.36 29.40 -10.06
C THR A 645 -21.25 30.45 -10.16
N HIS A 646 -20.12 30.12 -10.78
CA HIS A 646 -18.94 30.99 -10.83
C HIS A 646 -18.74 31.50 -12.26
N LYS A 647 -18.94 32.82 -12.47
CA LYS A 647 -18.94 33.40 -13.82
C LYS A 647 -17.59 33.98 -14.27
N HIS A 648 -16.60 34.02 -13.39
CA HIS A 648 -15.24 34.38 -13.79
C HIS A 648 -14.53 33.19 -14.46
N PRO A 649 -13.78 33.36 -15.57
CA PRO A 649 -13.06 32.28 -16.24
C PRO A 649 -12.19 31.42 -15.31
N LEU A 650 -11.41 32.03 -14.44
CA LEU A 650 -10.60 31.30 -13.46
C LEU A 650 -11.41 30.57 -12.36
N GLY A 651 -12.69 30.90 -12.17
CA GLY A 651 -13.59 30.16 -11.28
C GLY A 651 -14.23 28.91 -11.93
N PHE A 652 -14.08 28.72 -13.24
CA PHE A 652 -14.67 27.55 -13.94
C PHE A 652 -13.73 26.78 -14.88
N LEU A 653 -12.72 27.41 -15.47
CA LEU A 653 -11.75 26.73 -16.35
C LEU A 653 -10.96 25.62 -15.63
N PRO A 654 -10.50 25.79 -14.36
CA PRO A 654 -9.80 24.73 -13.63
C PRO A 654 -10.65 23.47 -13.45
N ALA A 655 -11.98 23.61 -13.33
CA ALA A 655 -12.89 22.47 -13.21
C ALA A 655 -12.89 21.57 -14.45
N GLY A 656 -12.68 22.15 -15.65
CA GLY A 656 -12.47 21.38 -16.87
C GLY A 656 -11.16 20.59 -16.84
N MET A 657 -10.08 21.17 -16.31
CA MET A 657 -8.77 20.51 -16.16
C MET A 657 -8.86 19.35 -15.18
N MET A 658 -9.48 19.55 -14.01
CA MET A 658 -9.70 18.49 -13.02
C MET A 658 -10.54 17.35 -13.59
N THR A 659 -11.60 17.66 -14.33
CA THR A 659 -12.46 16.66 -14.98
C THR A 659 -11.67 15.77 -15.94
N GLU A 660 -10.82 16.37 -16.78
CA GLU A 660 -9.95 15.61 -17.69
C GLU A 660 -8.88 14.79 -16.94
N LEU A 661 -8.26 15.37 -15.90
CA LEU A 661 -7.26 14.69 -15.07
C LEU A 661 -7.86 13.43 -14.44
N ILE A 662 -8.97 13.55 -13.72
CA ILE A 662 -9.66 12.42 -13.08
C ILE A 662 -10.05 11.37 -14.11
N PHE A 663 -10.63 11.78 -15.26
CA PHE A 663 -11.00 10.86 -16.32
C PHE A 663 -9.83 10.00 -16.83
N ARG A 664 -8.64 10.61 -16.94
CA ARG A 664 -7.43 9.93 -17.41
C ARG A 664 -6.75 9.09 -16.34
N LEU A 665 -6.91 9.41 -15.06
CA LEU A 665 -6.29 8.70 -13.94
C LEU A 665 -7.03 7.41 -13.56
N VAL A 666 -8.37 7.44 -13.48
CA VAL A 666 -9.20 6.28 -13.07
C VAL A 666 -8.90 4.96 -13.81
N PRO A 667 -8.57 4.92 -15.12
CA PRO A 667 -8.25 3.63 -15.76
C PRO A 667 -6.87 3.06 -15.43
N LEU A 668 -5.96 3.87 -14.86
CA LEU A 668 -4.54 3.55 -14.65
C LEU A 668 -4.30 2.84 -13.32
N SER A 669 -3.27 1.98 -13.24
CA SER A 669 -2.75 1.52 -11.94
C SER A 669 -2.03 2.66 -11.19
N PRO A 670 -1.78 2.53 -9.87
CA PRO A 670 -0.99 3.51 -9.12
C PRO A 670 0.38 3.79 -9.74
N GLU A 671 1.07 2.76 -10.24
CA GLU A 671 2.38 2.90 -10.90
C GLU A 671 2.26 3.63 -12.25
N GLU A 672 1.27 3.27 -13.08
CA GLU A 672 1.01 3.95 -14.35
C GLU A 672 0.63 5.43 -14.12
N ALA A 673 -0.17 5.71 -13.09
CA ALA A 673 -0.54 7.05 -12.68
C ALA A 673 0.69 7.85 -12.24
N LYS A 674 1.58 7.26 -11.43
CA LYS A 674 2.84 7.87 -11.00
C LYS A 674 3.72 8.27 -12.18
N GLU A 675 3.87 7.39 -13.16
CA GLU A 675 4.66 7.68 -14.36
C GLU A 675 4.03 8.74 -15.27
N SER A 676 2.70 8.82 -15.29
CA SER A 676 1.95 9.59 -16.30
C SER A 676 1.34 10.91 -15.81
N ILE A 677 1.18 11.12 -14.49
CA ILE A 677 0.39 12.24 -13.93
C ILE A 677 0.89 13.61 -14.40
N CYS A 678 2.20 13.82 -14.47
CA CYS A 678 2.80 15.05 -14.98
C CYS A 678 2.44 15.31 -16.44
N GLU A 679 2.47 14.27 -17.29
CA GLU A 679 2.15 14.38 -18.71
C GLU A 679 0.65 14.55 -18.93
N ILE A 680 -0.19 13.88 -18.12
CA ILE A 680 -1.64 14.07 -18.11
C ILE A 680 -1.96 15.52 -17.76
N ALA A 681 -1.37 16.07 -16.70
CA ALA A 681 -1.56 17.44 -16.26
C ALA A 681 -1.15 18.46 -17.35
N LYS A 682 0.00 18.27 -18.01
CA LYS A 682 0.40 19.07 -19.18
C LYS A 682 -0.60 18.92 -20.34
N GLY A 683 -1.17 17.72 -20.53
CA GLY A 683 -2.22 17.46 -21.51
C GLY A 683 -3.46 18.33 -21.30
N THR A 684 -3.87 18.55 -20.05
CA THR A 684 -5.03 19.42 -19.73
C THR A 684 -4.81 20.88 -20.16
N ILE A 685 -3.57 21.38 -20.12
CA ILE A 685 -3.21 22.71 -20.65
C ILE A 685 -3.43 22.79 -22.16
N LYS A 686 -3.09 21.71 -22.88
CA LYS A 686 -3.34 21.65 -24.33
C LYS A 686 -4.84 21.67 -24.60
N THR A 687 -5.63 20.85 -23.91
CA THR A 687 -7.08 20.83 -24.05
C THR A 687 -7.72 22.18 -23.73
N LEU A 688 -7.30 22.85 -22.66
CA LEU A 688 -7.74 24.20 -22.29
C LEU A 688 -7.64 25.18 -23.46
N ASN A 689 -6.51 25.16 -24.18
CA ASN A 689 -6.27 26.02 -25.32
C ASN A 689 -7.08 25.62 -26.57
N ASP A 690 -7.30 24.31 -26.75
CA ASP A 690 -8.00 23.73 -27.89
C ASP A 690 -9.54 23.84 -27.82
N VAL A 691 -10.10 24.00 -26.61
CA VAL A 691 -11.55 24.12 -26.36
C VAL A 691 -12.02 25.57 -26.52
N PHE A 692 -11.34 26.50 -25.86
CA PHE A 692 -11.75 27.91 -25.79
C PHE A 692 -10.94 28.80 -26.74
N ILE A 693 -10.88 28.44 -28.03
CA ILE A 693 -10.10 29.17 -29.05
C ILE A 693 -10.61 30.62 -29.16
N GLY A 694 -9.71 31.59 -29.02
CA GLY A 694 -10.03 33.02 -29.09
C GLY A 694 -10.78 33.56 -27.88
N GLN A 695 -10.96 32.75 -26.83
CA GLN A 695 -11.67 33.11 -25.60
C GLN A 695 -10.75 33.03 -24.39
N TYR A 696 -10.94 33.97 -23.45
CA TYR A 696 -10.26 33.99 -22.15
C TYR A 696 -8.73 33.94 -22.19
N GLU A 697 -8.09 34.39 -23.27
CA GLU A 697 -6.65 34.18 -23.53
C GLU A 697 -5.75 34.58 -22.36
N LYS A 698 -5.99 35.73 -21.71
CA LYS A 698 -5.23 36.15 -20.53
C LYS A 698 -5.36 35.17 -19.35
N HIS A 699 -6.56 34.66 -19.11
CA HIS A 699 -6.84 33.72 -18.02
C HIS A 699 -6.28 32.34 -18.32
N LYS A 700 -6.40 31.86 -19.57
CA LYS A 700 -5.82 30.59 -20.00
C LYS A 700 -4.31 30.59 -19.87
N LEU A 701 -3.65 31.68 -20.28
CA LEU A 701 -2.21 31.84 -20.14
C LEU A 701 -1.80 31.75 -18.66
N TYR A 702 -2.45 32.54 -17.80
CA TYR A 702 -2.17 32.53 -16.37
C TYR A 702 -2.38 31.15 -15.72
N LEU A 703 -3.52 30.49 -16.01
CA LEU A 703 -3.80 29.15 -15.48
C LEU A 703 -2.81 28.09 -16.01
N SER A 704 -2.41 28.21 -17.28
CA SER A 704 -1.39 27.32 -17.87
C SER A 704 -0.04 27.49 -17.18
N ASP A 705 0.37 28.73 -16.92
CA ASP A 705 1.64 29.04 -16.27
C ASP A 705 1.63 28.60 -14.81
N LEU A 706 0.53 28.83 -14.09
CA LEU A 706 0.35 28.36 -12.72
C LEU A 706 0.37 26.82 -12.63
N THR A 707 -0.27 26.12 -13.58
CA THR A 707 -0.23 24.65 -13.67
C THR A 707 1.19 24.14 -13.92
N ARG A 708 1.96 24.78 -14.82
CA ARG A 708 3.37 24.42 -15.04
C ARG A 708 4.22 24.70 -13.79
N LYS A 709 3.94 25.79 -13.08
CA LYS A 709 4.61 26.13 -11.83
C LYS A 709 4.38 25.06 -10.77
N ALA A 710 3.13 24.61 -10.58
CA ALA A 710 2.81 23.52 -9.66
C ALA A 710 3.59 22.23 -9.98
N ILE A 711 3.62 21.83 -11.25
CA ILE A 711 4.41 20.66 -11.69
C ILE A 711 5.90 20.87 -11.40
N SER A 712 6.46 22.04 -11.73
CA SER A 712 7.88 22.33 -11.47
C SER A 712 8.22 22.33 -9.99
N LEU A 713 7.37 22.90 -9.14
CA LEU A 713 7.59 22.94 -7.69
C LEU A 713 7.51 21.54 -7.09
N SER A 714 6.60 20.69 -7.56
CA SER A 714 6.46 19.32 -7.07
C SER A 714 7.73 18.47 -7.26
N GLN A 715 8.57 18.85 -8.22
CA GLN A 715 9.84 18.18 -8.56
C GLN A 715 11.07 18.88 -7.96
N SER A 716 10.88 19.92 -7.15
CA SER A 716 11.98 20.72 -6.57
C SER A 716 12.28 20.34 -5.12
N ASP A 717 13.42 20.76 -4.57
CA ASP A 717 13.77 20.53 -3.16
C ASP A 717 13.18 21.58 -2.18
N ILE A 718 12.30 22.47 -2.67
CA ILE A 718 11.64 23.49 -1.83
C ILE A 718 10.69 22.81 -0.86
N GLU A 719 10.62 23.21 0.40
CA GLU A 719 9.64 22.69 1.37
C GLU A 719 8.20 22.94 0.93
N ASP A 720 7.29 22.01 1.21
CA ASP A 720 5.90 22.06 0.75
C ASP A 720 5.20 23.37 1.09
N ILE A 721 5.36 23.86 2.32
CA ILE A 721 4.72 25.11 2.72
C ILE A 721 5.17 26.30 1.86
N LYS A 722 6.47 26.40 1.56
CA LYS A 722 7.00 27.50 0.74
C LYS A 722 6.55 27.36 -0.71
N ALA A 723 6.52 26.12 -1.22
CA ALA A 723 6.00 25.84 -2.55
C ALA A 723 4.50 26.20 -2.66
N ILE A 724 3.70 25.88 -1.64
CA ILE A 724 2.27 26.21 -1.60
C ILE A 724 2.05 27.72 -1.52
N GLU A 725 2.80 28.45 -0.67
CA GLU A 725 2.75 29.93 -0.60
C GLU A 725 3.04 30.60 -1.96
N GLU A 726 3.84 29.95 -2.79
CA GLU A 726 4.13 30.39 -4.16
C GLU A 726 3.01 30.14 -5.17
N LEU A 727 2.06 29.25 -4.84
CA LEU A 727 0.91 28.87 -5.67
C LEU A 727 -0.36 29.62 -5.27
N GLY A 728 -0.52 29.94 -3.98
CA GLY A 728 -1.64 30.73 -3.46
C GLY A 728 -2.10 30.25 -2.08
N GLU A 729 -3.32 30.63 -1.70
CA GLU A 729 -3.96 30.22 -0.45
C GLU A 729 -5.16 29.27 -0.66
N GLY A 730 -5.53 29.00 -1.91
CA GLY A 730 -6.59 28.05 -2.25
C GLY A 730 -7.98 28.66 -2.41
N TRP A 731 -8.21 29.90 -1.99
CA TRP A 731 -9.53 30.55 -2.04
C TRP A 731 -10.14 30.70 -3.43
N THR A 732 -9.30 30.66 -4.47
CA THR A 732 -9.71 30.78 -5.87
C THR A 732 -9.51 29.48 -6.62
N GLY A 733 -10.34 29.23 -7.64
CA GLY A 733 -10.33 27.97 -8.38
C GLY A 733 -8.99 27.66 -9.05
N GLU A 734 -8.26 28.68 -9.50
CA GLU A 734 -6.93 28.51 -10.06
C GLU A 734 -5.86 28.12 -9.02
N GLU A 735 -5.93 28.67 -7.81
CA GLU A 735 -5.01 28.39 -6.70
C GLU A 735 -5.29 27.00 -6.13
N ALA A 736 -6.57 26.68 -5.84
CA ALA A 736 -6.98 25.38 -5.34
C ALA A 736 -6.53 24.24 -6.28
N TRP A 737 -6.70 24.43 -7.59
CA TRP A 737 -6.20 23.51 -8.61
C TRP A 737 -4.68 23.32 -8.53
N ALA A 738 -3.94 24.42 -8.47
CA ALA A 738 -2.48 24.38 -8.50
C ALA A 738 -1.88 23.73 -7.25
N ILE A 739 -2.39 24.07 -6.07
CA ILE A 739 -1.99 23.49 -4.79
C ILE A 739 -2.28 21.99 -4.79
N SER A 740 -3.50 21.60 -5.15
CA SER A 740 -3.90 20.18 -5.12
C SER A 740 -3.11 19.33 -6.12
N LEU A 741 -2.84 19.88 -7.31
CA LEU A 741 -2.00 19.21 -8.30
C LEU A 741 -0.55 19.07 -7.80
N PHE A 742 -0.01 20.11 -7.18
CA PHE A 742 1.32 20.07 -6.56
C PHE A 742 1.41 18.98 -5.49
N CYS A 743 0.48 18.97 -4.53
CA CYS A 743 0.44 18.00 -3.43
C CYS A 743 0.29 16.57 -3.96
N ALA A 744 -0.61 16.34 -4.93
CA ALA A 744 -0.82 15.03 -5.53
C ALA A 744 0.41 14.52 -6.29
N ILE A 745 1.14 15.37 -7.03
CA ILE A 745 2.34 14.96 -7.77
C ILE A 745 3.53 14.74 -6.81
N ARG A 746 3.73 15.65 -5.87
CA ARG A 746 4.83 15.59 -4.88
C ARG A 746 4.76 14.29 -4.08
N HIS A 747 3.58 14.03 -3.53
CA HIS A 747 3.33 12.93 -2.59
C HIS A 747 2.56 11.82 -3.28
N ILE A 748 2.86 11.58 -4.56
CA ILE A 748 2.16 10.60 -5.38
C ILE A 748 2.21 9.19 -4.79
N ASP A 749 3.21 8.89 -3.96
CA ASP A 749 3.43 7.61 -3.27
C ASP A 749 2.62 7.45 -1.97
N SER A 750 1.93 8.50 -1.50
CA SER A 750 1.23 8.51 -0.21
C SER A 750 0.00 9.42 -0.24
N ILE A 751 -1.19 8.83 -0.30
CA ILE A 751 -2.47 9.56 -0.16
C ILE A 751 -2.56 10.34 1.15
N HIS A 752 -2.03 9.76 2.24
CA HIS A 752 -1.93 10.42 3.53
C HIS A 752 -1.11 11.71 3.42
N ASP A 753 0.12 11.63 2.91
CA ASP A 753 1.02 12.79 2.90
C ASP A 753 0.59 13.85 1.89
N ALA A 754 -0.02 13.44 0.77
CA ALA A 754 -0.62 14.35 -0.19
C ALA A 754 -1.73 15.20 0.44
N ILE A 755 -2.68 14.57 1.14
CA ILE A 755 -3.79 15.29 1.79
C ILE A 755 -3.25 16.12 2.98
N MET A 756 -2.33 15.58 3.77
CA MET A 756 -1.66 16.32 4.86
C MET A 756 -1.03 17.61 4.38
N ALA A 757 -0.27 17.56 3.30
CA ALA A 757 0.37 18.72 2.69
C ALA A 757 -0.66 19.72 2.15
N SER A 758 -1.77 19.22 1.59
CA SER A 758 -2.82 20.08 1.05
C SER A 758 -3.71 20.72 2.11
N VAL A 759 -3.77 20.23 3.35
CA VAL A 759 -4.58 20.87 4.40
C VAL A 759 -3.75 21.75 5.36
N ASN A 760 -2.48 21.41 5.60
CA ASN A 760 -1.64 22.10 6.59
C ASN A 760 -0.94 23.36 6.06
N HIS A 761 -1.66 24.22 5.34
CA HIS A 761 -1.18 25.52 4.84
C HIS A 761 -2.03 26.70 5.34
N ASN A 762 -1.69 27.92 4.92
CA ASN A 762 -2.56 29.08 5.16
C ASN A 762 -3.68 29.10 4.12
N GLY A 763 -4.91 29.36 4.55
CA GLY A 763 -6.05 29.56 3.64
C GLY A 763 -6.98 28.36 3.58
N ASP A 764 -7.54 28.16 2.39
CA ASP A 764 -8.71 27.32 2.12
C ASP A 764 -8.38 25.82 2.17
N SER A 765 -8.39 25.26 3.38
CA SER A 765 -7.81 23.94 3.67
C SER A 765 -8.74 22.77 3.32
N ASP A 766 -10.05 22.93 3.44
CA ASP A 766 -11.03 21.89 3.08
C ASP A 766 -11.11 21.71 1.57
N SER A 767 -11.11 22.81 0.80
CA SER A 767 -11.20 22.75 -0.66
C SER A 767 -9.94 22.16 -1.32
N THR A 768 -8.75 22.54 -0.88
CA THR A 768 -7.49 21.91 -1.34
C THR A 768 -7.37 20.46 -0.88
N GLY A 769 -7.81 20.15 0.34
CA GLY A 769 -7.94 18.79 0.87
C GLY A 769 -8.85 17.93 0.01
N SER A 770 -10.05 18.41 -0.29
CA SER A 770 -11.08 17.75 -1.08
C SER A 770 -10.61 17.44 -2.50
N ILE A 771 -10.01 18.42 -3.20
CA ILE A 771 -9.53 18.22 -4.57
C ILE A 771 -8.35 17.24 -4.59
N THR A 772 -7.40 17.37 -3.66
CA THR A 772 -6.27 16.43 -3.53
C THR A 772 -6.77 15.01 -3.24
N GLY A 773 -7.71 14.87 -2.31
CA GLY A 773 -8.32 13.59 -1.95
C GLY A 773 -9.10 12.96 -3.11
N ASN A 774 -9.79 13.76 -3.92
CA ASN A 774 -10.44 13.27 -5.14
C ASN A 774 -9.43 12.71 -6.15
N ILE A 775 -8.28 13.38 -6.33
CA ILE A 775 -7.21 12.94 -7.23
C ILE A 775 -6.55 11.67 -6.71
N MET A 776 -6.09 11.68 -5.47
CA MET A 776 -5.36 10.55 -4.86
C MET A 776 -6.28 9.34 -4.69
N GLY A 777 -7.54 9.55 -4.32
CA GLY A 777 -8.53 8.48 -4.24
C GLY A 777 -8.84 7.84 -5.60
N ALA A 778 -8.79 8.59 -6.70
CA ALA A 778 -8.93 8.05 -8.05
C ALA A 778 -7.73 7.20 -8.51
N ILE A 779 -6.59 7.31 -7.83
CA ILE A 779 -5.36 6.56 -8.09
C ILE A 779 -5.31 5.29 -7.22
N TYR A 780 -5.60 5.43 -5.93
CA TYR A 780 -5.40 4.37 -4.93
C TYR A 780 -6.63 3.50 -4.66
N GLY A 781 -7.84 4.03 -4.84
CA GLY A 781 -9.06 3.30 -4.54
C GLY A 781 -9.51 3.39 -3.08
N TYR A 782 -10.72 2.92 -2.82
CA TYR A 782 -11.37 2.96 -1.52
C TYR A 782 -10.85 1.88 -0.58
N GLU A 783 -10.56 0.69 -1.10
CA GLU A 783 -10.00 -0.39 -0.28
C GLU A 783 -8.66 0.00 0.35
N GLU A 784 -7.81 0.73 -0.38
CA GLU A 784 -6.55 1.24 0.16
C GLU A 784 -6.77 2.31 1.25
N ILE A 785 -7.74 3.21 1.06
CA ILE A 785 -8.10 4.23 2.07
C ILE A 785 -8.56 3.57 3.38
N LYS A 786 -9.40 2.53 3.29
CA LYS A 786 -9.83 1.75 4.46
C LYS A 786 -8.66 1.05 5.13
N ARG A 787 -7.80 0.38 4.35
CA ARG A 787 -6.62 -0.34 4.85
C ARG A 787 -5.67 0.57 5.64
N GLN A 788 -5.58 1.83 5.25
CA GLN A 788 -4.76 2.83 5.94
C GLN A 788 -5.44 3.45 7.17
N HIS A 789 -6.72 3.16 7.43
CA HIS A 789 -7.55 3.88 8.42
C HIS A 789 -7.36 5.40 8.28
N LEU A 790 -7.42 5.90 7.06
CA LEU A 790 -6.94 7.24 6.70
C LEU A 790 -7.46 8.33 7.67
N PHE A 791 -6.54 8.98 8.39
CA PHE A 791 -6.77 10.00 9.43
C PHE A 791 -7.67 9.61 10.61
N CYS A 792 -8.06 8.34 10.74
CA CYS A 792 -8.91 7.88 11.82
C CYS A 792 -8.15 7.84 13.15
N PRO A 793 -8.77 8.28 14.26
CA PRO A 793 -8.23 8.01 15.58
C PRO A 793 -8.11 6.50 15.85
N GLU A 794 -7.23 6.13 16.77
CA GLU A 794 -6.97 4.73 17.11
C GLU A 794 -8.26 3.96 17.45
N GLY A 795 -8.42 2.77 16.85
CA GLY A 795 -9.57 1.89 17.05
C GLY A 795 -10.85 2.29 16.32
N LYS A 796 -10.77 3.20 15.33
CA LYS A 796 -11.90 3.59 14.48
C LYS A 796 -11.74 3.11 13.04
N GLU A 797 -12.84 2.62 12.48
CA GLU A 797 -12.95 2.26 11.06
C GLU A 797 -13.28 3.49 10.21
N PHE A 798 -12.73 3.56 9.00
CA PHE A 798 -12.84 4.73 8.14
C PHE A 798 -14.29 4.99 7.69
N GLU A 799 -14.99 3.95 7.24
CA GLU A 799 -16.41 3.98 6.85
C GLU A 799 -17.33 4.47 7.95
N ASP A 800 -16.98 4.18 9.20
CA ASP A 800 -17.76 4.55 10.38
C ASP A 800 -17.36 5.91 10.93
N THR A 801 -16.27 6.51 10.45
CA THR A 801 -15.76 7.78 10.95
C THR A 801 -16.19 8.95 10.07
N ILE A 802 -16.13 8.81 8.74
CA ILE A 802 -16.54 9.86 7.81
C ILE A 802 -18.07 10.09 7.86
N GLU A 803 -18.50 11.36 7.96
CA GLU A 803 -19.91 11.74 7.82
C GLU A 803 -20.40 11.48 6.38
N LEU A 804 -21.68 11.10 6.23
CA LEU A 804 -22.32 10.78 4.95
C LEU A 804 -21.71 9.58 4.18
N SER A 805 -20.84 8.77 4.79
CA SER A 805 -20.14 7.65 4.13
C SER A 805 -21.08 6.73 3.33
N ASN A 806 -22.22 6.35 3.89
CA ASN A 806 -23.20 5.50 3.23
C ASN A 806 -23.87 6.17 2.00
N ILE A 807 -24.06 7.49 2.01
CA ILE A 807 -24.59 8.26 0.87
C ILE A 807 -23.51 8.44 -0.20
N ILE A 808 -22.27 8.72 0.21
CA ILE A 808 -21.11 8.84 -0.68
C ILE A 808 -20.90 7.54 -1.45
N LEU A 809 -20.82 6.41 -0.75
CA LEU A 809 -20.66 5.09 -1.36
C LEU A 809 -21.85 4.71 -2.25
N ALA A 810 -23.07 5.03 -1.83
CA ALA A 810 -24.26 4.80 -2.65
C ALA A 810 -24.22 5.56 -3.98
N LEU A 811 -23.78 6.81 -3.99
CA LEU A 811 -23.65 7.61 -5.21
C LEU A 811 -22.43 7.19 -6.05
N ALA A 812 -21.33 6.80 -5.43
CA ALA A 812 -20.17 6.20 -6.13
C ALA A 812 -20.58 4.93 -6.90
N ASP A 813 -21.36 4.07 -6.24
CA ASP A 813 -21.91 2.86 -6.85
C ASP A 813 -22.88 3.18 -7.98
N ASP A 814 -23.70 4.21 -7.82
CA ASP A 814 -24.62 4.63 -8.87
C ASP A 814 -23.88 5.24 -10.08
N LEU A 815 -22.83 6.04 -9.85
CA LEU A 815 -21.95 6.55 -10.93
C LEU A 815 -21.33 5.39 -11.72
N THR A 816 -20.94 4.33 -11.02
CA THR A 816 -20.38 3.12 -11.64
C THR A 816 -21.47 2.34 -12.41
N THR A 817 -22.64 2.15 -11.78
CA THR A 817 -23.75 1.34 -12.30
C THR A 817 -24.46 2.01 -13.46
N ASN A 818 -24.48 3.35 -13.50
CA ASN A 818 -25.24 4.18 -14.43
C ASN A 818 -26.72 3.74 -14.53
N CYS A 819 -27.52 4.41 -15.35
CA CYS A 819 -28.93 4.07 -15.45
C CYS A 819 -29.14 2.64 -16.00
N VAL A 820 -29.68 1.75 -15.15
CA VAL A 820 -29.98 0.33 -15.43
C VAL A 820 -31.42 0.08 -15.87
N ILE A 821 -32.24 1.14 -15.96
CA ILE A 821 -33.64 1.10 -16.38
C ILE A 821 -33.86 1.92 -17.65
N ASN A 822 -34.85 1.55 -18.45
CA ASN A 822 -35.34 2.31 -19.60
C ASN A 822 -36.82 2.02 -19.84
N MET A 823 -37.46 2.75 -20.77
CA MET A 823 -38.89 2.61 -21.08
C MET A 823 -39.36 1.19 -21.40
N SER A 824 -38.48 0.33 -21.94
CA SER A 824 -38.81 -1.04 -22.38
C SER A 824 -38.37 -2.14 -21.40
N THR A 825 -37.72 -1.81 -20.29
CA THR A 825 -37.13 -2.81 -19.38
C THR A 825 -38.00 -3.00 -18.13
N PRO A 826 -38.43 -4.25 -17.80
CA PRO A 826 -39.15 -4.53 -16.57
C PRO A 826 -38.33 -4.17 -15.32
N ILE A 827 -39.00 -3.67 -14.28
CA ILE A 827 -38.39 -3.37 -12.96
C ILE A 827 -38.55 -4.61 -12.07
N ASP A 828 -37.77 -5.64 -12.38
CA ASP A 828 -37.92 -7.00 -11.85
C ASP A 828 -36.72 -7.47 -11.01
N THR A 829 -35.58 -6.76 -11.06
CA THR A 829 -34.41 -7.07 -10.23
C THR A 829 -34.29 -6.11 -9.04
N PRO A 830 -33.67 -6.54 -7.92
CA PRO A 830 -33.43 -5.66 -6.77
C PRO A 830 -32.69 -4.36 -7.14
N ALA A 831 -31.67 -4.44 -7.99
CA ALA A 831 -30.91 -3.28 -8.45
C ALA A 831 -31.76 -2.30 -9.27
N ARG A 832 -32.63 -2.80 -10.17
CA ARG A 832 -33.54 -1.95 -10.95
C ARG A 832 -34.60 -1.30 -10.06
N LYS A 833 -35.10 -2.03 -9.06
CA LYS A 833 -36.08 -1.50 -8.09
C LYS A 833 -35.45 -0.38 -7.25
N GLN A 834 -34.26 -0.61 -6.71
CA GLN A 834 -33.50 0.41 -5.98
C GLN A 834 -33.23 1.65 -6.84
N TRP A 835 -32.80 1.47 -8.10
CA TRP A 835 -32.58 2.58 -9.02
C TRP A 835 -33.87 3.37 -9.30
N TYR A 836 -34.99 2.67 -9.48
CA TYR A 836 -36.29 3.30 -9.71
C TYR A 836 -36.74 4.11 -8.48
N GLU A 837 -36.61 3.56 -7.29
CA GLU A 837 -36.92 4.27 -6.03
C GLU A 837 -36.08 5.54 -5.90
N ARG A 838 -34.76 5.46 -6.12
CA ARG A 838 -33.85 6.62 -6.10
C ARG A 838 -34.16 7.66 -7.17
N TYR A 839 -34.16 7.29 -8.45
CA TYR A 839 -34.13 8.28 -9.54
C TYR A 839 -35.48 8.53 -10.23
N CYS A 840 -36.50 7.68 -9.97
CA CYS A 840 -37.86 7.87 -10.49
C CYS A 840 -38.86 8.26 -9.40
N GLU A 841 -38.74 7.74 -8.18
CA GLU A 841 -39.59 8.13 -7.04
C GLU A 841 -38.96 9.22 -6.16
N MET A 842 -37.65 9.46 -6.28
CA MET A 842 -36.89 10.39 -5.44
C MET A 842 -36.89 9.99 -3.95
N ARG A 843 -36.75 8.69 -3.68
CA ARG A 843 -36.70 8.12 -2.34
C ARG A 843 -35.32 7.52 -2.05
N PRO A 844 -34.78 7.69 -0.84
CA PRO A 844 -33.58 6.98 -0.45
C PRO A 844 -33.89 5.48 -0.36
N ALA A 845 -33.14 4.68 -1.10
CA ALA A 845 -33.23 3.22 -1.11
C ALA A 845 -31.84 2.60 -1.05
N GLY A 846 -31.69 1.46 -0.38
CA GLY A 846 -30.40 0.73 -0.32
C GLY A 846 -29.24 1.52 0.29
N LEU A 847 -29.53 2.42 1.23
CA LEU A 847 -28.52 2.97 2.15
C LEU A 847 -28.34 1.93 3.26
N ARG A 848 -27.13 1.41 3.43
CA ARG A 848 -26.79 0.53 4.55
C ARG A 848 -26.40 1.36 5.77
#